data_AF-A0A3M7MYQ3-F1
#
_entry.id   AF-A0A3M7MYQ3-F1
#
_cell.length_a   1.000
_cell.length_b   1.000
_cell.length_c   1.000
_cell.angle_alpha   90.00
_cell.angle_beta   90.00
_cell.angle_gamma   90.00
#
_symmetry.space_group_name_H-M   'P 1'
#
loop_
_entity.id
_entity.type
_entity.pdbx_description
1 polymer ?
#
loop_
_entity_poly.entity_id
_entity_poly.type
_entity_poly.pdbx_seq_one_letter_code
_entity_poly.pdbx_strand_id
1 'polypeptide(L)'
;MSYNTSTDILLAGAVAAVSVDLLVYPLDTLKTRIQSPNYSTVYKDASGATRRALFRGLYQGAASIIAATIPSSGAFFTTYEFLKETLDDAFPPNSTIFLPKPAAHAIASGGAELVSCAILTPAEVIKQNAQMVNREQMGRKVSPVLHVLGQFKNKPSRLFRGYTSLVARNLPFTALQFPAFEKLKAIFLERRQQAKGNQPVTSIAERAAITAVSGGLAGAGAAWITTPMDVIKTRIMLAAARPDQPSISGSKLVGPSWLTEGMGGGSKTASAVAVGLLKHEGIQIFFRGAALRAVWTFFGSGLYLGCYEACRFYLEEQRKSNDDQDQPLREKVDLSKVRVGVGSSRSQEEQLDPEDYEGRAKRILQSTPLIDGHNDFPYVLRQELRYKIYDYDFRTTKLQSHTDFEKMKKGMMGGQFWSVWVPNPGDLIPDADDKKHIPPLNEPNWAVRDTLEQIDIVKRMVAHYPDLFELCVEPSGVRRAHKRGKIASMIGVEGGHQTGNSLGALRLLFESGARYMTITHNSDNAYATSWVSVDLDKGIDAGLTKFGEACIGEMNRLGMLVDLSHVSPNTMRDVLKVARAPVIFSHSGAYSVTKHLRNAPDDVILGLKKNGGIVMVPAVAYFLNKEHPEEATVEDVIDHILWIVKLVGWDHVGLGSDFDGTLNVVKGLEPRKKRLFRGYRLFNNIVPDVELALGTAHWSGQAVEHTGARLSVLLVISYGVIAAQLELLDQPTSKKISTVCVRLFLPALLITRVGSQLELENALQYVAILVWSIVYNIASLCIGVLGRKVFRLPSWVTPAITFNNTTSLPLLLVESLKATGIFERLLLDGDTQANAMTRAQSFFLVNSVVGNCLTFAIGPRLIGVEDKWQVSKDDQAAKHSHGGGPSGIGTDEADEETPLFLPQKLLSWGAAFVNPAVIGAVIGTVLGLVPVLHRAFFADTDAGGIFTAWLTQSLRNVGQLFVSLQVVVVGVSLFSALRKMLRGEDSGAMSRASILFVFFIRFAVWPAISVAVIYAVASKTALLDNDPILWFAMMLMPTGPPAIKLVALADVSGADETVKMILSKLLVISYALSPVLAFAVVAALNVSEAAITGR
;
A
#
# COMPACT_ATOMS: atom_id res chain seq x y z
N MET A 1 -14.77 28.28 8.83
CA MET A 1 -14.16 28.22 7.48
C MET A 1 -13.91 26.74 7.15
N SER A 2 -13.97 26.32 5.88
CA SER A 2 -13.72 24.92 5.47
C SER A 2 -12.25 24.56 5.68
N TYR A 3 -11.95 23.43 6.34
CA TYR A 3 -10.57 22.94 6.54
C TYR A 3 -9.93 22.32 5.28
N ASN A 4 -10.71 22.20 4.20
CA ASN A 4 -10.27 21.63 2.92
C ASN A 4 -9.49 22.65 2.09
N THR A 5 -8.37 22.23 1.49
CA THR A 5 -7.62 23.03 0.50
C THR A 5 -8.22 22.93 -0.90
N SER A 6 -7.86 23.87 -1.78
CA SER A 6 -8.30 23.87 -3.18
C SER A 6 -7.87 22.60 -3.94
N THR A 7 -6.74 22.00 -3.56
CA THR A 7 -6.25 20.72 -4.12
C THR A 7 -7.09 19.52 -3.69
N ASP A 8 -7.55 19.50 -2.44
CA ASP A 8 -8.44 18.45 -1.91
C ASP A 8 -9.76 18.43 -2.69
N ILE A 9 -10.31 19.62 -2.96
CA ILE A 9 -11.55 19.82 -3.70
C ILE A 9 -11.40 19.37 -5.16
N LEU A 10 -10.25 19.68 -5.79
CA LEU A 10 -9.96 19.32 -7.17
C LEU A 10 -9.79 17.81 -7.35
N LEU A 11 -9.04 17.16 -6.45
CA LEU A 11 -8.82 15.71 -6.50
C LEU A 11 -10.11 14.94 -6.23
N ALA A 12 -10.89 15.34 -5.22
CA ALA A 12 -12.20 14.76 -4.93
C ALA A 12 -13.16 14.90 -6.12
N GLY A 13 -13.16 16.05 -6.80
CA GLY A 13 -13.96 16.31 -8.00
C GLY A 13 -13.56 15.43 -9.20
N ALA A 14 -12.25 15.28 -9.45
CA ALA A 14 -11.74 14.47 -10.56
C ALA A 14 -12.03 12.96 -10.37
N VAL A 15 -11.80 12.44 -9.17
CA VAL A 15 -12.09 11.03 -8.83
C VAL A 15 -13.58 10.74 -8.94
N ALA A 16 -14.43 11.64 -8.43
CA ALA A 16 -15.89 11.50 -8.55
C ALA A 16 -16.34 11.50 -10.02
N ALA A 17 -15.77 12.38 -10.86
CA ALA A 17 -16.12 12.48 -12.28
C ALA A 17 -15.74 11.21 -13.06
N VAL A 18 -14.50 10.73 -12.91
CA VAL A 18 -14.03 9.49 -13.59
C VAL A 18 -14.82 8.27 -13.13
N SER A 19 -15.18 8.19 -11.84
CA SER A 19 -15.99 7.08 -11.30
C SER A 19 -17.37 7.03 -11.94
N VAL A 20 -18.01 8.18 -12.13
CA VAL A 20 -19.31 8.30 -12.81
C VAL A 20 -19.19 7.94 -14.29
N ASP A 21 -18.16 8.48 -14.96
CA ASP A 21 -17.87 8.24 -16.38
C ASP A 21 -17.55 6.78 -16.71
N LEU A 22 -17.18 5.95 -15.72
CA LEU A 22 -16.98 4.51 -15.90
C LEU A 22 -18.21 3.69 -15.53
N LEU A 23 -18.76 3.90 -14.33
CA LEU A 23 -19.81 3.03 -13.79
C LEU A 23 -21.14 3.21 -14.51
N VAL A 24 -21.46 4.46 -14.87
CA VAL A 24 -22.78 4.77 -15.40
C VAL A 24 -22.76 4.69 -16.93
N TYR A 25 -21.60 4.85 -17.59
CA TYR A 25 -21.39 4.96 -19.04
C TYR A 25 -22.31 4.11 -19.96
N PRO A 26 -22.59 2.82 -19.67
CA PRO A 26 -23.49 2.02 -20.49
C PRO A 26 -24.86 2.67 -20.73
N LEU A 27 -25.38 3.37 -19.72
CA LEU A 27 -26.66 4.06 -19.77
C LEU A 27 -26.60 5.34 -20.64
N ASP A 28 -25.44 6.02 -20.73
CA ASP A 28 -25.23 7.18 -21.62
C ASP A 28 -25.25 6.72 -23.08
N THR A 29 -24.60 5.60 -23.38
CA THR A 29 -24.63 5.01 -24.73
C THR A 29 -26.05 4.63 -25.15
N LEU A 30 -26.85 4.03 -24.26
CA LEU A 30 -28.26 3.73 -24.53
C LEU A 30 -29.06 5.01 -24.80
N LYS A 31 -28.86 6.05 -23.99
CA LYS A 31 -29.50 7.35 -24.13
C LYS A 31 -29.15 8.02 -25.46
N THR A 32 -27.88 8.08 -25.84
CA THR A 32 -27.44 8.63 -27.13
C THR A 32 -28.05 7.88 -28.31
N ARG A 33 -28.14 6.55 -28.24
CA ARG A 33 -28.78 5.74 -29.28
C ARG A 33 -30.29 6.00 -29.38
N ILE A 34 -30.99 6.12 -28.25
CA ILE A 34 -32.42 6.46 -28.19
C ILE A 34 -32.70 7.86 -28.72
N GLN A 35 -31.80 8.81 -28.43
CA GLN A 35 -31.85 10.19 -28.90
C GLN A 35 -31.23 10.38 -30.29
N SER A 36 -30.87 9.30 -31.00
CA SER A 36 -30.29 9.39 -32.35
C SER A 36 -31.37 9.54 -33.43
N PRO A 37 -31.08 10.18 -34.58
CA PRO A 37 -32.09 10.39 -35.63
C PRO A 37 -32.61 9.07 -36.22
N ASN A 38 -31.78 8.03 -36.18
CA ASN A 38 -32.04 6.76 -36.85
C ASN A 38 -32.53 5.67 -35.88
N TYR A 39 -33.02 6.05 -34.70
CA TYR A 39 -33.35 5.07 -33.66
C TYR A 39 -34.40 4.06 -34.11
N SER A 40 -35.48 4.52 -34.76
CA SER A 40 -36.57 3.66 -35.24
C SER A 40 -36.13 2.73 -36.37
N THR A 41 -35.11 3.10 -37.16
CA THR A 41 -34.66 2.30 -38.30
C THR A 41 -33.53 1.33 -37.94
N VAL A 42 -32.65 1.73 -37.01
CA VAL A 42 -31.46 0.95 -36.63
C VAL A 42 -31.74 0.02 -35.45
N TYR A 43 -32.51 0.47 -34.46
CA TYR A 43 -32.68 -0.24 -33.19
C TYR A 43 -34.07 -0.82 -32.95
N LYS A 44 -35.03 -0.58 -33.85
CA LYS A 44 -36.32 -1.27 -33.87
C LYS A 44 -36.45 -2.14 -35.13
N ASP A 45 -37.13 -3.26 -35.00
CA ASP A 45 -37.59 -4.06 -36.14
C ASP A 45 -38.93 -3.56 -36.68
N ALA A 46 -39.44 -4.21 -37.73
CA ALA A 46 -40.69 -3.82 -38.39
C ALA A 46 -41.93 -3.99 -37.48
N SER A 47 -41.85 -4.82 -36.43
CA SER A 47 -42.91 -4.99 -35.42
C SER A 47 -42.77 -4.01 -34.23
N GLY A 48 -41.72 -3.18 -34.23
CA GLY A 48 -41.47 -2.17 -33.21
C GLY A 48 -40.71 -2.66 -31.98
N ALA A 49 -40.26 -3.92 -31.97
CA ALA A 49 -39.45 -4.55 -30.93
C ALA A 49 -37.96 -4.17 -31.05
N THR A 50 -37.27 -4.19 -29.90
CA THR A 50 -35.91 -3.67 -29.77
C THR A 50 -34.88 -4.67 -30.27
N ARG A 51 -34.02 -4.26 -31.21
CA ARG A 51 -32.93 -5.08 -31.73
C ARG A 51 -31.78 -5.19 -30.72
N ARG A 52 -31.12 -6.36 -30.69
CA ARG A 52 -29.92 -6.63 -29.85
C ARG A 52 -28.78 -5.63 -30.07
N ALA A 53 -28.72 -5.01 -31.24
CA ALA A 53 -27.75 -3.97 -31.56
C ALA A 53 -27.78 -2.78 -30.57
N LEU A 54 -28.93 -2.50 -29.95
CA LEU A 54 -29.06 -1.42 -28.95
C LEU A 54 -28.16 -1.66 -27.72
N PHE A 55 -27.94 -2.91 -27.33
CA PHE A 55 -27.21 -3.30 -26.11
C PHE A 55 -25.76 -3.74 -26.36
N ARG A 56 -25.29 -3.78 -27.62
CA ARG A 56 -23.91 -4.18 -27.95
C ARG A 56 -22.96 -3.00 -27.90
N GLY A 57 -21.76 -3.20 -27.34
CA GLY A 57 -20.70 -2.19 -27.36
C GLY A 57 -21.01 -0.95 -26.51
N LEU A 58 -21.58 -1.13 -25.32
CA LEU A 58 -22.04 -0.02 -24.47
C LEU A 58 -20.94 0.92 -23.96
N TYR A 59 -19.66 0.53 -24.06
CA TYR A 59 -18.49 1.34 -23.70
C TYR A 59 -17.79 2.02 -24.89
N GLN A 60 -18.39 1.97 -26.08
CA GLN A 60 -17.85 2.67 -27.26
C GLN A 60 -17.75 4.17 -26.99
N GLY A 61 -16.55 4.75 -27.15
CA GLY A 61 -16.32 6.19 -26.93
C GLY A 61 -15.77 6.56 -25.54
N ALA A 62 -15.75 5.63 -24.56
CA ALA A 62 -15.44 5.96 -23.17
C ALA A 62 -14.04 6.57 -22.97
N ALA A 63 -13.05 6.09 -23.74
CA ALA A 63 -11.69 6.61 -23.68
C ALA A 63 -11.60 8.11 -24.02
N SER A 64 -12.44 8.61 -24.92
CA SER A 64 -12.39 10.02 -25.34
C SER A 64 -12.89 10.97 -24.25
N ILE A 65 -13.94 10.59 -23.51
CA ILE A 65 -14.49 11.43 -22.44
C ILE A 65 -13.59 11.40 -21.20
N ILE A 66 -13.11 10.23 -20.78
CA ILE A 66 -12.21 10.08 -19.63
C ILE A 66 -10.94 10.91 -19.81
N ALA A 67 -10.37 10.92 -21.02
CA ALA A 67 -9.18 11.70 -21.34
C ALA A 67 -9.41 13.22 -21.23
N ALA A 68 -10.64 13.70 -21.44
CA ALA A 68 -10.99 15.11 -21.38
C ALA A 68 -11.51 15.57 -20.01
N THR A 69 -12.11 14.68 -19.21
CA THR A 69 -12.73 15.02 -17.92
C THR A 69 -11.72 15.60 -16.91
N ILE A 70 -10.50 15.05 -16.85
CA ILE A 70 -9.44 15.52 -15.93
C ILE A 70 -8.97 16.94 -16.28
N PRO A 71 -8.49 17.24 -17.50
CA PRO A 71 -8.07 18.60 -17.86
C PRO A 71 -9.23 19.59 -17.82
N SER A 72 -10.46 19.16 -18.12
CA SER A 72 -11.66 20.00 -18.01
C SER A 72 -11.95 20.42 -16.56
N SER A 73 -11.81 19.49 -15.62
CA SER A 73 -12.02 19.76 -14.18
C SER A 73 -10.97 20.73 -13.65
N GLY A 74 -9.70 20.54 -14.02
CA GLY A 74 -8.63 21.48 -13.68
C GLY A 74 -8.89 22.88 -14.21
N ALA A 75 -9.23 22.99 -15.50
CA ALA A 75 -9.54 24.28 -16.13
C ALA A 75 -10.75 24.97 -15.50
N PHE A 76 -11.79 24.22 -15.12
CA PHE A 76 -12.96 24.75 -14.42
C PHE A 76 -12.56 25.42 -13.10
N PHE A 77 -11.86 24.71 -12.21
CA PHE A 77 -11.52 25.25 -10.89
C PHE A 77 -10.52 26.42 -10.97
N THR A 78 -9.51 26.33 -11.83
CA THR A 78 -8.55 27.44 -12.02
C THR A 78 -9.27 28.70 -12.54
N THR A 79 -10.16 28.54 -13.52
CA THR A 79 -10.93 29.67 -14.06
C THR A 79 -11.91 30.24 -13.03
N TYR A 80 -12.56 29.37 -12.26
CA TYR A 80 -13.49 29.77 -11.20
C TYR A 80 -12.81 30.62 -10.12
N GLU A 81 -11.65 30.18 -9.61
CA GLU A 81 -10.90 30.91 -8.59
C GLU A 81 -10.39 32.25 -9.11
N PHE A 82 -9.81 32.27 -10.32
CA PHE A 82 -9.34 33.49 -10.97
C PHE A 82 -10.46 34.52 -11.18
N LEU A 83 -11.61 34.09 -11.69
CA LEU A 83 -12.76 34.97 -11.91
C LEU A 83 -13.37 35.47 -10.60
N LYS A 84 -13.41 34.63 -9.57
CA LYS A 84 -13.88 35.02 -8.24
C LYS A 84 -12.98 36.10 -7.64
N GLU A 85 -11.67 35.92 -7.66
CA GLU A 85 -10.68 36.90 -7.17
C GLU A 85 -10.79 38.22 -7.93
N THR A 86 -10.89 38.16 -9.27
CA THR A 86 -11.05 39.34 -10.12
C THR A 86 -12.36 40.10 -9.82
N LEU A 87 -13.46 39.37 -9.56
CA LEU A 87 -14.76 39.98 -9.22
C LEU A 87 -14.77 40.59 -7.82
N ASP A 88 -14.11 39.95 -6.86
CA ASP A 88 -13.98 40.47 -5.49
C ASP A 88 -13.09 41.72 -5.45
N ASP A 89 -12.04 41.79 -6.29
CA ASP A 89 -11.17 42.96 -6.46
C ASP A 89 -11.86 44.11 -7.22
N ALA A 90 -12.70 43.78 -8.20
CA ALA A 90 -13.43 44.76 -9.00
C ALA A 90 -14.64 45.36 -8.24
N PHE A 91 -15.27 44.60 -7.34
CA PHE A 91 -16.44 45.01 -6.56
C PHE A 91 -16.22 44.83 -5.06
N PRO A 92 -15.28 45.59 -4.44
CA PRO A 92 -15.03 45.49 -3.02
C PRO A 92 -16.27 45.92 -2.20
N PRO A 93 -16.41 45.44 -0.95
CA PRO A 93 -17.61 45.62 -0.13
C PRO A 93 -18.06 47.07 0.12
N ASN A 94 -17.15 48.03 -0.12
CA ASN A 94 -17.37 49.47 0.08
C ASN A 94 -17.51 50.27 -1.24
N SER A 95 -17.69 49.59 -2.38
CA SER A 95 -17.89 50.25 -3.69
C SER A 95 -19.35 50.69 -3.90
N THR A 96 -19.56 51.69 -4.75
CA THR A 96 -20.89 52.22 -5.11
C THR A 96 -21.76 51.22 -5.88
N ILE A 97 -21.19 50.11 -6.35
CA ILE A 97 -21.88 49.02 -7.06
C ILE A 97 -21.76 47.76 -6.20
N PHE A 98 -22.81 47.43 -5.44
CA PHE A 98 -22.84 46.23 -4.62
C PHE A 98 -23.16 44.99 -5.47
N LEU A 99 -22.20 44.10 -5.64
CA LEU A 99 -22.41 42.77 -6.21
C LEU A 99 -22.64 41.76 -5.08
N PRO A 100 -23.85 41.18 -4.91
CA PRO A 100 -24.08 40.16 -3.90
C PRO A 100 -23.15 38.95 -4.12
N LYS A 101 -22.54 38.44 -3.05
CA LYS A 101 -21.63 37.26 -3.14
C LYS A 101 -22.22 36.09 -3.93
N PRO A 102 -23.51 35.69 -3.77
CA PRO A 102 -24.08 34.63 -4.59
C PRO A 102 -24.06 34.93 -6.10
N ALA A 103 -24.21 36.19 -6.49
CA ALA A 103 -24.13 36.62 -7.88
C ALA A 103 -22.69 36.58 -8.41
N ALA A 104 -21.70 36.98 -7.60
CA ALA A 104 -20.28 36.85 -7.95
C ALA A 104 -19.88 35.38 -8.18
N HIS A 105 -20.29 34.47 -7.27
CA HIS A 105 -20.06 33.03 -7.41
C HIS A 105 -20.80 32.43 -8.63
N ALA A 106 -22.01 32.91 -8.94
CA ALA A 106 -22.76 32.48 -10.13
C ALA A 106 -22.09 32.92 -11.43
N ILE A 107 -21.52 34.13 -11.49
CA ILE A 107 -20.79 34.64 -12.66
C ILE A 107 -19.46 33.90 -12.83
N ALA A 108 -18.71 33.71 -11.74
CA ALA A 108 -17.45 32.96 -11.77
C ALA A 108 -17.65 31.49 -12.19
N SER A 109 -18.67 30.81 -11.65
CA SER A 109 -19.00 29.43 -12.04
C SER A 109 -19.51 29.33 -13.48
N GLY A 110 -20.31 30.31 -13.93
CA GLY A 110 -20.73 30.41 -15.33
C GLY A 110 -19.54 30.57 -16.28
N GLY A 111 -18.58 31.44 -15.95
CA GLY A 111 -17.37 31.64 -16.75
C GLY A 111 -16.46 30.40 -16.78
N ALA A 112 -16.31 29.72 -15.64
CA ALA A 112 -15.58 28.46 -15.55
C ALA A 112 -16.23 27.33 -16.39
N GLU A 113 -17.56 27.24 -16.39
CA GLU A 113 -18.30 26.25 -17.18
C GLU A 113 -18.12 26.46 -18.69
N LEU A 114 -17.97 27.71 -19.15
CA LEU A 114 -17.68 28.02 -20.56
C LEU A 114 -16.32 27.47 -21.01
N VAL A 115 -15.30 27.57 -20.15
CA VAL A 115 -13.95 27.05 -20.42
C VAL A 115 -13.93 25.53 -20.37
N SER A 116 -14.58 24.95 -19.36
CA SER A 116 -14.77 23.50 -19.22
C SER A 116 -15.47 22.89 -20.44
N CYS A 117 -16.58 23.50 -20.89
CA CYS A 117 -17.29 23.08 -22.09
C CYS A 117 -16.42 23.11 -23.36
N ALA A 118 -15.44 24.00 -23.45
CA ALA A 118 -14.58 24.09 -24.62
C ALA A 118 -13.65 22.87 -24.71
N ILE A 119 -13.15 22.39 -23.58
CA ILE A 119 -12.32 21.18 -23.47
C ILE A 119 -13.16 19.92 -23.72
N LEU A 120 -14.40 19.88 -23.21
CA LEU A 120 -15.27 18.71 -23.34
C LEU A 120 -15.89 18.56 -24.73
N THR A 121 -16.08 19.64 -25.48
CA THR A 121 -16.83 19.58 -26.76
C THR A 121 -16.22 18.60 -27.77
N PRO A 122 -14.90 18.61 -28.06
CA PRO A 122 -14.28 17.63 -28.96
C PRO A 122 -14.47 16.19 -28.50
N ALA A 123 -14.30 15.93 -27.19
CA ALA A 123 -14.46 14.61 -26.61
C ALA A 123 -15.90 14.11 -26.69
N GLU A 124 -16.87 14.99 -26.41
CA GLU A 124 -18.30 14.69 -26.53
C GLU A 124 -18.70 14.38 -27.98
N VAL A 125 -18.19 15.11 -28.96
CA VAL A 125 -18.43 14.84 -30.38
C VAL A 125 -17.87 13.47 -30.77
N ILE A 126 -16.63 13.15 -30.38
CA ILE A 126 -16.02 11.85 -30.66
C ILE A 126 -16.79 10.72 -29.97
N LYS A 127 -17.14 10.91 -28.69
CA LYS A 127 -17.89 9.95 -27.87
C LYS A 127 -19.23 9.62 -28.52
N GLN A 128 -20.06 10.62 -28.78
CA GLN A 128 -21.41 10.42 -29.30
C GLN A 128 -21.41 9.77 -30.68
N ASN A 129 -20.48 10.14 -31.56
CA ASN A 129 -20.37 9.51 -32.87
C ASN A 129 -19.84 8.05 -32.76
N ALA A 130 -18.91 7.77 -31.84
CA ALA A 130 -18.42 6.41 -31.61
C ALA A 130 -19.49 5.47 -31.01
N GLN A 131 -20.39 6.00 -30.17
CA GLN A 131 -21.52 5.26 -29.59
C GLN A 131 -22.54 4.79 -30.65
N MET A 132 -22.55 5.42 -31.83
CA MET A 132 -23.46 5.12 -32.94
C MET A 132 -22.88 4.12 -33.96
N VAL A 133 -21.61 3.75 -33.84
CA VAL A 133 -20.92 2.87 -34.79
C VAL A 133 -21.41 1.42 -34.66
N ASN A 134 -21.90 0.86 -35.78
CA ASN A 134 -22.23 -0.57 -35.85
C ASN A 134 -20.98 -1.40 -36.20
N ARG A 135 -20.55 -2.25 -35.25
CA ARG A 135 -19.39 -3.15 -35.42
C ARG A 135 -19.57 -4.22 -36.49
N GLU A 136 -20.80 -4.58 -36.83
CA GLU A 136 -21.07 -5.61 -37.85
C GLU A 136 -20.73 -5.12 -39.26
N GLN A 137 -20.80 -3.81 -39.52
CA GLN A 137 -20.48 -3.21 -40.83
C GLN A 137 -18.99 -2.84 -40.98
N MET A 138 -18.23 -2.73 -39.87
CA MET A 138 -16.87 -2.17 -39.86
C MET A 138 -15.75 -3.24 -39.85
N GLY A 139 -16.11 -4.53 -39.73
CA GLY A 139 -15.14 -5.61 -39.52
C GLY A 139 -14.50 -5.57 -38.12
N ARG A 140 -14.05 -6.72 -37.62
CA ARG A 140 -13.59 -6.88 -36.21
C ARG A 140 -12.32 -6.09 -35.83
N LYS A 141 -11.60 -5.47 -36.77
CA LYS A 141 -10.21 -5.00 -36.58
C LYS A 141 -10.04 -3.50 -36.25
N VAL A 142 -11.05 -2.64 -36.38
CA VAL A 142 -10.90 -1.17 -36.21
C VAL A 142 -11.58 -0.65 -34.94
N SER A 143 -10.90 0.22 -34.19
CA SER A 143 -11.48 0.89 -33.00
C SER A 143 -12.51 1.95 -33.43
N PRO A 144 -13.74 1.94 -32.89
CA PRO A 144 -14.77 2.94 -33.23
C PRO A 144 -14.34 4.40 -33.01
N VAL A 145 -13.53 4.67 -31.99
CA VAL A 145 -13.01 6.01 -31.70
C VAL A 145 -12.02 6.47 -32.78
N LEU A 146 -11.12 5.57 -33.21
CA LEU A 146 -10.15 5.87 -34.27
C LEU A 146 -10.82 6.06 -35.61
N HIS A 147 -11.85 5.25 -35.90
CA HIS A 147 -12.66 5.42 -37.10
C HIS A 147 -13.32 6.80 -37.15
N VAL A 148 -13.94 7.23 -36.04
CA VAL A 148 -14.58 8.55 -35.94
C VAL A 148 -13.54 9.66 -36.04
N LEU A 149 -12.39 9.56 -35.37
CA LEU A 149 -11.30 10.53 -35.49
C LEU A 149 -10.81 10.67 -36.95
N GLY A 150 -10.75 9.58 -37.69
CA GLY A 150 -10.40 9.58 -39.11
C GLY A 150 -11.35 10.44 -39.97
N GLN A 151 -12.64 10.51 -39.61
CA GLN A 151 -13.64 11.33 -40.31
C GLN A 151 -13.43 12.84 -40.12
N PHE A 152 -12.73 13.25 -39.06
CA PHE A 152 -12.43 14.65 -38.77
C PHE A 152 -11.07 15.12 -39.31
N LYS A 153 -10.27 14.22 -39.90
CA LYS A 153 -8.91 14.51 -40.39
C LYS A 153 -8.85 15.72 -41.32
N ASN A 154 -9.82 15.86 -42.22
CA ASN A 154 -9.84 16.93 -43.23
C ASN A 154 -10.46 18.24 -42.74
N LYS A 155 -11.26 18.22 -41.65
CA LYS A 155 -11.94 19.39 -41.08
C LYS A 155 -12.01 19.29 -39.54
N PRO A 156 -10.88 19.46 -38.83
CA PRO A 156 -10.81 19.29 -37.37
C PRO A 156 -11.66 20.31 -36.61
N SER A 157 -11.93 21.49 -37.18
CA SER A 157 -12.81 22.51 -36.59
C SER A 157 -14.24 22.01 -36.35
N ARG A 158 -14.68 20.93 -37.01
CA ARG A 158 -15.98 20.30 -36.76
C ARG A 158 -16.09 19.64 -35.39
N LEU A 159 -14.97 19.34 -34.72
CA LEU A 159 -14.96 18.81 -33.36
C LEU A 159 -15.54 19.79 -32.34
N PHE A 160 -15.54 21.09 -32.64
CA PHE A 160 -16.17 22.11 -31.79
C PHE A 160 -17.65 22.37 -32.14
N ARG A 161 -18.22 21.62 -33.09
CA ARG A 161 -19.65 21.71 -33.38
C ARG A 161 -20.46 21.23 -32.19
N GLY A 162 -21.35 22.10 -31.70
CA GLY A 162 -22.18 21.83 -30.55
C GLY A 162 -21.67 22.45 -29.24
N TYR A 163 -20.57 23.21 -29.24
CA TYR A 163 -20.11 23.97 -28.07
C TYR A 163 -21.22 24.85 -27.48
N THR A 164 -21.84 25.70 -28.31
CA THR A 164 -22.92 26.61 -27.87
C THR A 164 -24.13 25.85 -27.34
N SER A 165 -24.44 24.69 -27.92
CA SER A 165 -25.55 23.83 -27.47
C SER A 165 -25.21 23.06 -26.19
N LEU A 166 -23.93 22.73 -25.97
CA LEU A 166 -23.44 22.13 -24.74
C LEU A 166 -23.53 23.13 -23.59
N VAL A 167 -23.04 24.36 -23.79
CA VAL A 167 -23.16 25.47 -22.84
C VAL A 167 -24.62 25.75 -22.51
N ALA A 168 -25.47 25.88 -23.54
CA ALA A 168 -26.89 26.13 -23.36
C ALA A 168 -27.57 25.02 -22.54
N ARG A 169 -27.11 23.77 -22.63
CA ARG A 169 -27.64 22.66 -21.84
C ARG A 169 -27.08 22.66 -20.40
N ASN A 170 -25.79 22.91 -20.22
CA ASN A 170 -25.12 22.76 -18.93
C ASN A 170 -25.46 23.89 -17.94
N LEU A 171 -25.46 25.15 -18.37
CA LEU A 171 -25.73 26.28 -17.47
C LEU A 171 -27.12 26.20 -16.80
N PRO A 172 -28.24 25.97 -17.52
CA PRO A 172 -29.55 25.82 -16.89
C PRO A 172 -29.66 24.56 -16.04
N PHE A 173 -28.99 23.47 -16.43
CA PHE A 173 -28.98 22.24 -15.65
C PHE A 173 -28.34 22.46 -14.28
N THR A 174 -27.16 23.08 -14.24
CA THR A 174 -26.45 23.46 -13.01
C THR A 174 -27.27 24.43 -12.16
N ALA A 175 -27.85 25.45 -12.78
CA ALA A 175 -28.67 26.46 -12.09
C ALA A 175 -29.94 25.87 -11.45
N LEU A 176 -30.48 24.77 -11.97
CA LEU A 176 -31.62 24.07 -11.40
C LEU A 176 -31.19 23.03 -10.35
N GLN A 177 -30.12 22.29 -10.61
CA GLN A 177 -29.68 21.18 -9.78
C GLN A 177 -29.23 21.64 -8.39
N PHE A 178 -28.32 22.61 -8.31
CA PHE A 178 -27.69 22.96 -7.03
C PHE A 178 -28.67 23.56 -6.01
N PRO A 179 -29.54 24.53 -6.37
CA PRO A 179 -30.54 25.03 -5.43
C PRO A 179 -31.53 23.96 -4.97
N ALA A 180 -31.95 23.06 -5.88
CA ALA A 180 -32.83 21.95 -5.53
C ALA A 180 -32.13 20.94 -4.60
N PHE A 181 -30.85 20.66 -4.86
CA PHE A 181 -30.02 19.80 -4.04
C PHE A 181 -29.88 20.33 -2.62
N GLU A 182 -29.51 21.60 -2.45
CA GLU A 182 -29.34 22.22 -1.13
C GLU A 182 -30.64 22.17 -0.32
N LYS A 183 -31.78 22.48 -0.95
CA LYS A 183 -33.09 22.42 -0.29
C LYS A 183 -33.48 21.01 0.12
N LEU A 184 -33.30 20.02 -0.76
CA LEU A 184 -33.62 18.61 -0.47
C LEU A 184 -32.71 18.05 0.63
N LYS A 185 -31.42 18.38 0.58
CA LYS A 185 -30.44 17.99 1.59
C LYS A 185 -30.80 18.56 2.96
N ALA A 186 -31.15 19.85 3.03
CA ALA A 186 -31.61 20.47 4.27
C ALA A 186 -32.83 19.75 4.86
N ILE A 187 -33.84 19.46 4.02
CA ILE A 187 -35.05 18.74 4.45
C ILE A 187 -34.71 17.34 4.98
N PHE A 188 -33.85 16.58 4.30
CA PHE A 188 -33.48 15.23 4.75
C PHE A 188 -32.63 15.24 6.02
N LEU A 189 -31.73 16.22 6.17
CA LEU A 189 -30.95 16.39 7.39
C LEU A 189 -31.84 16.75 8.58
N GLU A 190 -32.77 17.70 8.41
CA GLU A 190 -33.73 18.09 9.46
C GLU A 190 -34.63 16.92 9.88
N ARG A 191 -35.19 16.19 8.91
CA ARG A 191 -36.01 14.99 9.20
C ARG A 191 -35.21 13.89 9.89
N ARG A 192 -33.96 13.67 9.50
CA ARG A 192 -33.07 12.69 10.15
C ARG A 192 -32.77 13.11 11.59
N GLN A 193 -32.45 14.39 11.80
CA GLN A 193 -32.18 14.93 13.14
C GLN A 193 -33.40 14.76 14.04
N GLN A 194 -34.60 15.10 13.57
CA GLN A 194 -35.84 14.90 14.33
C GLN A 194 -36.11 13.43 14.68
N ALA A 195 -35.85 12.50 13.75
CA ALA A 195 -36.05 11.06 13.98
C ALA A 195 -35.05 10.43 14.98
N LYS A 196 -33.87 11.03 15.17
CA LYS A 196 -32.82 10.58 16.12
C LYS A 196 -32.59 11.57 17.27
N GLY A 197 -33.64 12.24 17.74
CA GLY A 197 -33.57 13.09 18.93
C GLY A 197 -32.62 14.29 18.83
N ASN A 198 -32.57 14.95 17.67
CA ASN A 198 -31.70 16.09 17.33
C ASN A 198 -30.18 15.81 17.36
N GLN A 199 -29.74 14.55 17.30
CA GLN A 199 -28.32 14.25 17.17
C GLN A 199 -27.76 14.66 15.79
N PRO A 200 -26.56 15.28 15.72
CA PRO A 200 -25.91 15.61 14.44
C PRO A 200 -25.51 14.35 13.66
N VAL A 201 -25.38 14.47 12.33
CA VAL A 201 -24.90 13.38 11.47
C VAL A 201 -23.37 13.37 11.51
N THR A 202 -22.78 12.42 12.23
CA THR A 202 -21.32 12.29 12.39
C THR A 202 -20.71 11.22 11.48
N SER A 203 -21.49 10.22 11.04
CA SER A 203 -20.99 9.17 10.16
C SER A 203 -20.81 9.66 8.71
N ILE A 204 -19.60 9.51 8.17
CA ILE A 204 -19.27 9.80 6.76
C ILE A 204 -20.22 9.04 5.82
N ALA A 205 -20.49 7.76 6.09
CA ALA A 205 -21.33 6.92 5.24
C ALA A 205 -22.79 7.40 5.21
N GLU A 206 -23.35 7.74 6.38
CA GLU A 206 -24.72 8.23 6.49
C GLU A 206 -24.87 9.60 5.80
N ARG A 207 -23.89 10.49 5.95
CA ARG A 207 -23.88 11.81 5.30
C ARG A 207 -23.69 11.71 3.79
N ALA A 208 -22.82 10.83 3.33
CA ALA A 208 -22.63 10.54 1.91
C ALA A 208 -23.90 9.98 1.29
N ALA A 209 -24.63 9.10 1.99
CA ALA A 209 -25.90 8.55 1.52
C ALA A 209 -26.99 9.62 1.39
N ILE A 210 -27.16 10.48 2.41
CA ILE A 210 -28.13 11.59 2.36
C ILE A 210 -27.79 12.54 1.20
N THR A 211 -26.50 12.83 1.01
CA THR A 211 -26.02 13.67 -0.09
C THR A 211 -26.26 13.03 -1.44
N ALA A 212 -26.00 11.73 -1.58
CA ALA A 212 -26.22 10.99 -2.82
C ALA A 212 -27.70 10.96 -3.21
N VAL A 213 -28.60 10.71 -2.26
CA VAL A 213 -30.05 10.70 -2.51
C VAL A 213 -30.55 12.11 -2.87
N SER A 214 -30.11 13.14 -2.14
CA SER A 214 -30.47 14.54 -2.42
C SER A 214 -29.98 14.98 -3.80
N GLY A 215 -28.71 14.66 -4.11
CA GLY A 215 -28.07 14.98 -5.37
C GLY A 215 -28.70 14.26 -6.55
N GLY A 216 -29.08 12.99 -6.34
CA GLY A 216 -29.79 12.19 -7.33
C GLY A 216 -31.17 12.73 -7.64
N LEU A 217 -31.99 13.04 -6.62
CA LEU A 217 -33.34 13.60 -6.81
C LEU A 217 -33.31 14.97 -7.50
N ALA A 218 -32.43 15.86 -7.04
CA ALA A 218 -32.25 17.18 -7.65
C ALA A 218 -31.78 17.07 -9.10
N GLY A 219 -30.77 16.23 -9.35
CA GLY A 219 -30.24 15.98 -10.68
C GLY A 219 -31.27 15.37 -11.63
N ALA A 220 -32.09 14.42 -11.16
CA ALA A 220 -33.17 13.82 -11.95
C ALA A 220 -34.21 14.86 -12.38
N GLY A 221 -34.63 15.75 -11.47
CA GLY A 221 -35.56 16.84 -11.77
C GLY A 221 -34.97 17.84 -12.78
N ALA A 222 -33.74 18.30 -12.55
CA ALA A 222 -33.04 19.20 -13.47
C ALA A 222 -32.83 18.56 -14.85
N ALA A 223 -32.53 17.27 -14.91
CA ALA A 223 -32.36 16.53 -16.15
C ALA A 223 -33.66 16.45 -16.96
N TRP A 224 -34.79 16.21 -16.30
CA TRP A 224 -36.09 16.16 -16.96
C TRP A 224 -36.40 17.51 -17.64
N ILE A 225 -36.26 18.61 -16.89
CA ILE A 225 -36.54 19.98 -17.37
C ILE A 225 -35.62 20.35 -18.54
N THR A 226 -34.34 19.97 -18.49
CA THR A 226 -33.35 20.32 -19.52
C THR A 226 -33.24 19.30 -20.65
N THR A 227 -34.13 18.29 -20.73
CA THR A 227 -34.14 17.28 -21.82
C THR A 227 -34.27 17.89 -23.22
N PRO A 228 -35.12 18.91 -23.45
CA PRO A 228 -35.21 19.52 -24.77
C PRO A 228 -33.86 20.04 -25.31
N MET A 229 -33.05 20.67 -24.45
CA MET A 229 -31.75 21.24 -24.83
C MET A 229 -30.71 20.15 -25.13
N ASP A 230 -30.77 19.04 -24.40
CA ASP A 230 -29.88 17.90 -24.56
C ASP A 230 -30.17 17.08 -25.84
N VAL A 231 -31.45 17.00 -26.25
CA VAL A 231 -31.83 16.43 -27.56
C VAL A 231 -31.26 17.30 -28.69
N ILE A 232 -31.40 18.63 -28.60
CA ILE A 232 -30.83 19.56 -29.61
C ILE A 232 -29.31 19.40 -29.70
N LYS A 233 -28.62 19.40 -28.55
CA LYS A 233 -27.16 19.18 -28.47
C LYS A 233 -26.74 17.87 -29.13
N THR A 234 -27.40 16.77 -28.79
CA THR A 234 -27.08 15.43 -29.31
C THR A 234 -27.28 15.35 -30.82
N ARG A 235 -28.34 15.98 -31.36
CA ARG A 235 -28.58 16.06 -32.81
C ARG A 235 -27.48 16.83 -33.55
N ILE A 236 -27.00 17.94 -32.99
CA ILE A 236 -25.93 18.76 -33.59
C ILE A 236 -24.59 18.02 -33.59
N MET A 237 -24.24 17.37 -32.48
CA MET A 237 -22.95 16.67 -32.36
C MET A 237 -22.88 15.39 -33.20
N LEU A 238 -23.99 14.65 -33.33
CA LEU A 238 -24.08 13.49 -34.24
C LEU A 238 -24.02 13.88 -35.73
N ALA A 239 -24.38 15.12 -36.08
CA ALA A 239 -24.26 15.62 -37.44
C ALA A 239 -22.83 16.05 -37.81
N ALA A 240 -21.91 16.14 -36.84
CA ALA A 240 -20.55 16.66 -37.06
C ALA A 240 -19.65 15.74 -37.88
N ALA A 241 -19.82 14.41 -37.78
CA ALA A 241 -18.92 13.41 -38.36
C ALA A 241 -19.21 13.01 -39.81
N ARG A 242 -20.22 13.61 -40.47
CA ARG A 242 -20.62 13.22 -41.85
C ARG A 242 -19.75 13.91 -42.92
N PRO A 243 -19.29 13.20 -43.97
CA PRO A 243 -18.59 13.79 -45.12
C PRO A 243 -19.57 14.57 -46.03
N ASP A 244 -19.07 15.63 -46.69
CA ASP A 244 -19.86 16.54 -47.56
C ASP A 244 -20.12 15.97 -48.97
N GLN A 245 -20.18 14.64 -49.16
CA GLN A 245 -20.39 14.08 -50.50
C GLN A 245 -21.87 14.09 -50.92
N PRO A 246 -22.20 14.49 -52.16
CA PRO A 246 -23.54 14.33 -52.71
C PRO A 246 -23.86 12.84 -52.85
N SER A 247 -25.13 12.50 -52.61
CA SER A 247 -25.67 11.15 -52.57
C SER A 247 -25.15 10.22 -53.68
N ILE A 248 -24.30 9.27 -53.32
CA ILE A 248 -24.10 8.06 -54.11
C ILE A 248 -24.98 6.96 -53.50
N SER A 249 -25.87 6.46 -54.33
CA SER A 249 -26.81 5.37 -54.07
C SER A 249 -26.11 4.15 -53.48
N GLY A 250 -26.48 3.74 -52.26
CA GLY A 250 -26.08 2.42 -51.73
C GLY A 250 -26.03 2.26 -50.21
N SER A 251 -25.66 3.28 -49.42
CA SER A 251 -25.52 3.11 -47.96
C SER A 251 -26.78 3.51 -47.19
N LYS A 252 -27.51 2.53 -46.65
CA LYS A 252 -28.68 2.72 -45.76
C LYS A 252 -28.30 3.25 -44.36
N LEU A 253 -27.77 4.46 -44.27
CA LEU A 253 -27.66 5.25 -43.04
C LEU A 253 -28.50 6.54 -43.18
N VAL A 254 -29.79 6.35 -43.46
CA VAL A 254 -30.79 7.42 -43.64
C VAL A 254 -31.07 8.10 -42.31
N GLY A 255 -30.54 9.32 -42.13
CA GLY A 255 -31.11 10.34 -41.25
C GLY A 255 -31.59 11.53 -42.08
N PRO A 256 -32.55 12.34 -41.61
CA PRO A 256 -33.27 13.29 -42.47
C PRO A 256 -32.36 14.31 -43.19
N SER A 257 -32.51 14.43 -44.52
CA SER A 257 -31.76 15.32 -45.42
C SER A 257 -31.75 16.79 -44.96
N TRP A 258 -32.82 17.26 -44.33
CA TRP A 258 -33.01 18.66 -43.91
C TRP A 258 -32.03 19.12 -42.82
N LEU A 259 -31.46 18.21 -42.01
CA LEU A 259 -30.42 18.55 -41.03
C LEU A 259 -29.10 18.96 -41.72
N THR A 260 -28.91 18.52 -42.98
CA THR A 260 -27.69 18.73 -43.80
C THR A 260 -27.91 19.61 -45.04
N GLU A 261 -29.15 19.78 -45.51
CA GLU A 261 -29.48 20.69 -46.62
C GLU A 261 -29.14 22.15 -46.25
N GLY A 262 -28.29 22.77 -47.08
CA GLY A 262 -27.79 24.13 -46.91
C GLY A 262 -26.38 24.26 -46.30
N MET A 263 -25.62 23.16 -46.15
CA MET A 263 -24.25 23.16 -45.58
C MET A 263 -23.15 23.77 -46.47
N GLY A 264 -23.50 24.69 -47.36
CA GLY A 264 -22.56 25.63 -47.97
C GLY A 264 -22.47 26.89 -47.12
N GLY A 265 -21.53 26.93 -46.17
CA GLY A 265 -21.02 28.20 -45.62
C GLY A 265 -21.45 28.65 -44.21
N GLY A 266 -22.35 27.96 -43.49
CA GLY A 266 -22.71 28.38 -42.12
C GLY A 266 -23.22 27.24 -41.23
N SER A 267 -22.78 27.20 -39.96
CA SER A 267 -23.33 26.26 -38.97
C SER A 267 -24.78 26.64 -38.65
N LYS A 268 -25.74 25.73 -38.83
CA LYS A 268 -27.12 25.96 -38.36
C LYS A 268 -27.10 26.21 -36.85
N THR A 269 -27.75 27.30 -36.41
CA THR A 269 -27.87 27.65 -35.00
C THR A 269 -28.76 26.65 -34.25
N ALA A 270 -28.59 26.55 -32.93
CA ALA A 270 -29.38 25.65 -32.09
C ALA A 270 -30.90 25.87 -32.23
N SER A 271 -31.32 27.12 -32.46
CA SER A 271 -32.71 27.49 -32.73
C SER A 271 -33.23 26.93 -34.05
N ALA A 272 -32.43 26.95 -35.12
CA ALA A 272 -32.82 26.37 -36.41
C ALA A 272 -33.03 24.85 -36.32
N VAL A 273 -32.19 24.15 -35.55
CA VAL A 273 -32.34 22.71 -35.29
C VAL A 273 -33.59 22.44 -34.45
N ALA A 274 -33.87 23.23 -33.42
CA ALA A 274 -35.07 23.09 -32.60
C ALA A 274 -36.36 23.29 -33.42
N VAL A 275 -36.43 24.33 -34.24
CA VAL A 275 -37.58 24.59 -35.12
C VAL A 275 -37.78 23.44 -36.11
N GLY A 276 -36.69 22.89 -36.67
CA GLY A 276 -36.77 21.74 -37.57
C GLY A 276 -37.27 20.47 -36.89
N LEU A 277 -36.81 20.17 -35.66
CA LEU A 277 -37.31 19.03 -34.88
C LEU A 277 -38.80 19.17 -34.57
N LEU A 278 -39.25 20.36 -34.21
CA LEU A 278 -40.67 20.63 -33.93
C LEU A 278 -41.54 20.43 -35.18
N LYS A 279 -41.07 20.90 -36.35
CA LYS A 279 -41.80 20.78 -37.63
C LYS A 279 -41.86 19.34 -38.16
N HIS A 280 -40.80 18.55 -38.00
CA HIS A 280 -40.70 17.22 -38.62
C HIS A 280 -41.02 16.05 -37.68
N GLU A 281 -40.73 16.16 -36.38
CA GLU A 281 -40.88 15.05 -35.41
C GLU A 281 -41.87 15.37 -34.27
N GLY A 282 -42.42 16.59 -34.23
CA GLY A 282 -43.39 17.03 -33.23
C GLY A 282 -42.78 17.32 -31.85
N ILE A 283 -43.60 17.79 -30.90
CA ILE A 283 -43.10 18.23 -29.58
C ILE A 283 -42.61 17.08 -28.68
N GLN A 284 -43.11 15.86 -28.89
CA GLN A 284 -42.76 14.69 -28.08
C GLN A 284 -41.29 14.30 -28.21
N ILE A 285 -40.63 14.66 -29.33
CA ILE A 285 -39.21 14.32 -29.56
C ILE A 285 -38.27 14.96 -28.52
N PHE A 286 -38.63 16.14 -28.02
CA PHE A 286 -37.82 16.89 -27.05
C PHE A 286 -37.74 16.19 -25.68
N PHE A 287 -38.63 15.24 -25.40
CA PHE A 287 -38.63 14.45 -24.17
C PHE A 287 -38.30 12.97 -24.42
N ARG A 288 -37.87 12.61 -25.63
CA ARG A 288 -37.48 11.23 -25.94
C ARG A 288 -36.22 10.85 -25.17
N GLY A 289 -36.35 9.84 -24.32
CA GLY A 289 -35.28 9.42 -23.40
C GLY A 289 -35.20 10.26 -22.12
N ALA A 290 -36.16 11.15 -21.83
CA ALA A 290 -36.21 11.94 -20.59
C ALA A 290 -36.19 11.05 -19.34
N ALA A 291 -36.99 9.97 -19.31
CA ALA A 291 -37.01 9.03 -18.20
C ALA A 291 -35.66 8.34 -17.98
N LEU A 292 -35.04 7.84 -19.07
CA LEU A 292 -33.72 7.23 -18.99
C LEU A 292 -32.66 8.24 -18.55
N ARG A 293 -32.74 9.49 -19.01
CA ARG A 293 -31.86 10.58 -18.60
C ARG A 293 -32.06 10.94 -17.12
N ALA A 294 -33.29 10.98 -16.63
CA ALA A 294 -33.58 11.26 -15.22
C ALA A 294 -33.03 10.15 -14.31
N VAL A 295 -33.21 8.88 -14.68
CA VAL A 295 -32.64 7.72 -13.98
C VAL A 295 -31.11 7.74 -14.03
N TRP A 296 -30.53 7.95 -15.21
CA TRP A 296 -29.08 8.15 -15.37
C TRP A 296 -28.57 9.25 -14.44
N THR A 297 -29.25 10.40 -14.44
CA THR A 297 -28.78 11.60 -13.72
C THR A 297 -28.98 11.43 -12.22
N PHE A 298 -29.97 10.65 -11.79
CA PHE A 298 -30.12 10.25 -10.39
C PHE A 298 -28.88 9.51 -9.89
N PHE A 299 -28.47 8.45 -10.59
CA PHE A 299 -27.28 7.68 -10.22
C PHE A 299 -25.99 8.47 -10.42
N GLY A 300 -25.86 9.19 -11.55
CA GLY A 300 -24.67 9.98 -11.85
C GLY A 300 -24.45 11.14 -10.87
N SER A 301 -25.48 11.95 -10.61
CA SER A 301 -25.38 13.09 -9.68
C SER A 301 -25.30 12.64 -8.24
N GLY A 302 -26.01 11.57 -7.87
CA GLY A 302 -25.94 10.99 -6.54
C GLY A 302 -24.58 10.39 -6.24
N LEU A 303 -24.01 9.64 -7.19
CA LEU A 303 -22.66 9.10 -7.05
C LEU A 303 -21.61 10.22 -7.04
N TYR A 304 -21.73 11.21 -7.94
CA TYR A 304 -20.81 12.34 -8.00
C TYR A 304 -20.78 13.12 -6.67
N LEU A 305 -21.93 13.60 -6.20
CA LEU A 305 -22.02 14.41 -4.98
C LEU A 305 -21.77 13.59 -3.71
N GLY A 306 -22.19 12.32 -3.68
CA GLY A 306 -21.93 11.41 -2.57
C GLY A 306 -20.44 11.06 -2.42
N CYS A 307 -19.75 10.74 -3.53
CA CYS A 307 -18.32 10.50 -3.53
C CYS A 307 -17.52 11.77 -3.20
N TYR A 308 -17.92 12.91 -3.77
CA TYR A 308 -17.30 14.20 -3.49
C TYR A 308 -17.40 14.55 -1.99
N GLU A 309 -18.59 14.45 -1.40
CA GLU A 309 -18.80 14.80 0.01
C GLU A 309 -18.11 13.80 0.94
N ALA A 310 -18.11 12.50 0.62
CA ALA A 310 -17.37 11.49 1.39
C ALA A 310 -15.85 11.77 1.40
N CYS A 311 -15.27 12.05 0.23
CA CYS A 311 -13.83 12.36 0.12
C CYS A 311 -13.49 13.66 0.85
N ARG A 312 -14.30 14.70 0.67
CA ARG A 312 -14.10 15.98 1.35
C ARG A 312 -14.16 15.85 2.87
N PHE A 313 -15.16 15.15 3.41
CA PHE A 313 -15.27 14.98 4.87
C PHE A 313 -14.13 14.16 5.46
N TYR A 314 -13.70 13.12 4.74
CA TYR A 314 -12.56 12.31 5.15
C TYR A 314 -11.27 13.14 5.27
N LEU A 315 -10.99 13.96 4.25
CA LEU A 315 -9.81 14.85 4.23
C LEU A 315 -9.90 15.94 5.31
N GLU A 316 -11.10 16.46 5.59
CA GLU A 316 -11.34 17.43 6.67
C GLU A 316 -11.19 16.81 8.07
N GLU A 317 -11.65 15.58 8.30
CA GLU A 317 -11.57 14.89 9.59
C GLU A 317 -10.12 14.54 9.96
N GLN A 318 -9.31 14.10 8.98
CA GLN A 318 -7.87 13.90 9.19
C GLN A 318 -7.13 15.20 9.52
N ARG A 319 -7.48 16.32 8.88
CA ARG A 319 -6.86 17.62 9.20
C ARG A 319 -7.24 18.11 10.59
N LYS A 320 -8.50 17.95 10.99
CA LYS A 320 -8.93 18.26 12.36
C LYS A 320 -8.20 17.39 13.39
N SER A 321 -7.97 16.11 13.10
CA SER A 321 -7.19 15.25 14.01
C SER A 321 -5.71 15.63 14.10
N ASN A 322 -5.17 16.30 13.08
CA ASN A 322 -3.81 16.83 13.08
C ASN A 322 -3.72 18.21 13.76
N ASP A 323 -4.75 19.07 13.65
CA ASP A 323 -4.80 20.39 14.31
C ASP A 323 -5.11 20.29 15.82
N ASP A 324 -5.91 19.31 16.25
CA ASP A 324 -6.24 19.09 17.67
C ASP A 324 -5.04 18.54 18.50
N GLN A 325 -3.89 18.27 17.86
CA GLN A 325 -2.63 17.92 18.54
C GLN A 325 -1.77 19.16 18.90
N ASP A 326 -2.10 20.36 18.40
CA ASP A 326 -1.22 21.54 18.44
C ASP A 326 -1.87 22.85 18.99
N GLN A 327 -2.61 22.80 20.10
CA GLN A 327 -2.93 24.01 20.88
C GLN A 327 -2.68 23.83 22.39
N PRO A 328 -1.83 24.70 22.97
CA PRO A 328 -2.31 26.02 23.35
C PRO A 328 -1.42 27.17 22.86
N LEU A 329 -2.05 28.33 22.60
CA LEU A 329 -1.48 29.64 22.20
C LEU A 329 -1.34 29.90 20.69
N ARG A 330 -2.46 30.17 20.01
CA ARG A 330 -2.46 31.14 18.89
C ARG A 330 -3.68 32.06 18.97
N GLU A 331 -3.41 33.33 19.26
CA GLU A 331 -4.37 34.43 19.08
C GLU A 331 -4.85 34.48 17.61
N LYS A 332 -6.12 34.84 17.45
CA LYS A 332 -6.79 35.04 16.15
C LYS A 332 -6.03 36.06 15.31
N VAL A 333 -5.35 35.60 14.27
CA VAL A 333 -4.77 36.47 13.23
C VAL A 333 -5.89 36.95 12.29
N ASP A 334 -6.10 38.26 12.26
CA ASP A 334 -7.00 38.95 11.33
C ASP A 334 -6.36 38.99 9.92
N LEU A 335 -6.96 38.24 8.99
CA LEU A 335 -6.49 38.03 7.62
C LEU A 335 -6.67 39.25 6.70
N SER A 336 -7.16 40.38 7.21
CA SER A 336 -7.34 41.61 6.42
C SER A 336 -6.04 42.42 6.20
N LYS A 337 -4.89 42.00 6.75
CA LYS A 337 -3.64 42.80 6.73
C LYS A 337 -2.40 42.14 6.12
N VAL A 338 -2.50 40.97 5.51
CA VAL A 338 -1.31 40.32 4.90
C VAL A 338 -1.15 40.77 3.44
N ARG A 339 -0.29 41.78 3.23
CA ARG A 339 0.28 42.09 1.91
C ARG A 339 1.31 41.02 1.54
N VAL A 340 1.18 40.45 0.35
CA VAL A 340 2.14 39.51 -0.24
C VAL A 340 3.44 40.25 -0.53
N GLY A 341 4.50 39.90 0.20
CA GLY A 341 5.85 40.42 0.04
C GLY A 341 6.83 39.27 -0.16
N VAL A 342 7.63 39.40 -1.22
CA VAL A 342 8.76 38.57 -1.66
C VAL A 342 9.59 38.03 -0.49
N GLY A 343 9.76 36.70 -0.46
CA GLY A 343 10.41 35.99 0.63
C GLY A 343 11.91 36.25 0.74
N SER A 344 12.34 36.64 1.95
CA SER A 344 13.66 36.36 2.48
C SER A 344 13.53 35.92 3.94
N SER A 345 14.46 35.05 4.34
CA SER A 345 14.82 34.58 5.70
C SER A 345 14.07 33.39 6.33
N ARG A 346 14.74 32.22 6.23
CA ARG A 346 15.23 31.32 7.31
C ARG A 346 14.28 30.88 8.43
N SER A 347 14.18 29.55 8.58
CA SER A 347 14.44 28.88 9.86
C SER A 347 15.58 27.87 9.65
N GLN A 348 16.68 28.07 10.37
CA GLN A 348 17.76 27.08 10.51
C GLN A 348 17.24 25.99 11.45
N GLU A 349 17.33 24.72 11.06
CA GLU A 349 17.24 23.60 12.00
C GLU A 349 18.60 22.92 12.07
N GLU A 350 19.07 22.70 13.30
CA GLU A 350 20.44 22.33 13.65
C GLU A 350 20.81 20.93 13.14
N GLN A 351 21.95 20.87 12.47
CA GLN A 351 22.66 19.65 12.11
C GLN A 351 23.13 18.96 13.41
N LEU A 352 22.53 17.83 13.79
CA LEU A 352 22.93 17.10 15.00
C LEU A 352 24.36 16.57 14.86
N ASP A 353 25.18 16.86 15.87
CA ASP A 353 26.56 16.41 16.00
C ASP A 353 26.63 14.87 16.05
N PRO A 354 27.46 14.19 15.24
CA PRO A 354 27.69 12.74 15.32
C PRO A 354 28.09 12.25 16.73
N GLU A 355 28.65 13.13 17.57
CA GLU A 355 29.01 12.85 18.96
C GLU A 355 27.87 13.10 19.96
N ASP A 356 26.72 13.62 19.51
CA ASP A 356 25.51 13.81 20.33
C ASP A 356 24.69 12.52 20.44
N TYR A 357 25.27 11.54 21.13
CA TYR A 357 24.59 10.28 21.43
C TYR A 357 23.30 10.47 22.24
N GLU A 358 23.18 11.57 23.01
CA GLU A 358 22.00 11.84 23.83
C GLU A 358 20.81 12.26 22.97
N GLY A 359 21.04 13.16 22.00
CA GLY A 359 20.05 13.54 20.99
C GLY A 359 19.59 12.34 20.16
N ARG A 360 20.52 11.47 19.77
CA ARG A 360 20.23 10.22 19.03
C ARG A 360 19.35 9.26 19.84
N ALA A 361 19.72 9.00 21.10
CA ALA A 361 18.94 8.13 21.98
C ALA A 361 17.53 8.66 22.20
N LYS A 362 17.37 9.98 22.44
CA LYS A 362 16.05 10.62 22.56
C LYS A 362 15.21 10.44 21.30
N ARG A 363 15.81 10.62 20.12
CA ARG A 363 15.11 10.43 18.83
C ARG A 363 14.63 8.99 18.64
N ILE A 364 15.45 8.00 18.99
CA ILE A 364 15.06 6.58 18.92
C ILE A 364 13.88 6.32 19.85
N LEU A 365 13.98 6.74 21.11
CA LEU A 365 12.94 6.51 22.13
C LEU A 365 11.62 7.20 21.81
N GLN A 366 11.60 8.27 21.00
CA GLN A 366 10.36 8.89 20.49
C GLN A 366 9.58 7.94 19.57
N SER A 367 10.29 7.18 18.73
CA SER A 367 9.69 6.26 17.75
C SER A 367 9.55 4.82 18.25
N THR A 368 10.44 4.39 19.14
CA THR A 368 10.49 3.05 19.73
C THR A 368 10.63 3.19 21.24
N PRO A 369 9.52 3.48 21.95
CA PRO A 369 9.54 3.66 23.39
C PRO A 369 9.99 2.39 24.11
N LEU A 370 10.83 2.57 25.14
CA LEU A 370 11.40 1.47 25.93
C LEU A 370 10.32 0.72 26.73
N ILE A 371 10.35 -0.61 26.72
CA ILE A 371 9.57 -1.44 27.64
C ILE A 371 10.52 -2.07 28.63
N ASP A 372 10.35 -1.73 29.90
CA ASP A 372 11.07 -2.38 31.00
C ASP A 372 10.31 -3.62 31.49
N GLY A 373 11.03 -4.73 31.61
CA GLY A 373 10.51 -6.05 31.92
C GLY A 373 10.16 -6.31 33.39
N HIS A 374 10.69 -5.52 34.33
CA HIS A 374 10.53 -5.79 35.77
C HIS A 374 10.87 -4.58 36.65
N ASN A 375 9.92 -4.14 37.48
CA ASN A 375 10.08 -3.05 38.45
C ASN A 375 9.18 -3.26 39.69
N ASP A 376 9.77 -3.17 40.87
CA ASP A 376 9.18 -3.49 42.18
C ASP A 376 8.57 -2.29 42.92
N PHE A 377 8.34 -1.16 42.24
CA PHE A 377 7.69 0.00 42.83
C PHE A 377 6.40 -0.33 43.61
N PRO A 378 5.52 -1.26 43.18
CA PRO A 378 4.35 -1.64 43.98
C PRO A 378 4.69 -2.14 45.39
N TYR A 379 5.81 -2.85 45.55
CA TYR A 379 6.28 -3.29 46.86
C TYR A 379 6.76 -2.13 47.74
N VAL A 380 7.40 -1.11 47.16
CA VAL A 380 7.73 0.14 47.86
C VAL A 380 6.47 0.85 48.35
N LEU A 381 5.40 0.91 47.53
CA LEU A 381 4.11 1.48 47.96
C LEU A 381 3.50 0.72 49.14
N ARG A 382 3.68 -0.60 49.21
CA ARG A 382 3.29 -1.41 50.37
C ARG A 382 4.13 -1.07 51.60
N GLN A 383 5.45 -0.99 51.45
CA GLN A 383 6.39 -0.78 52.56
C GLN A 383 6.37 0.65 53.12
N GLU A 384 6.24 1.67 52.29
CA GLU A 384 6.26 3.06 52.76
C GLU A 384 4.85 3.57 53.06
N LEU A 385 3.88 3.25 52.20
CA LEU A 385 2.55 3.89 52.25
C LEU A 385 1.44 2.99 52.76
N ARG A 386 1.71 1.69 53.00
CA ARG A 386 0.67 0.71 53.38
C ARG A 386 -0.53 0.79 52.41
N TYR A 387 -0.25 0.96 51.11
CA TYR A 387 -1.21 1.12 50.01
C TYR A 387 -2.06 2.41 49.99
N LYS A 388 -1.81 3.37 50.90
CA LYS A 388 -2.51 4.66 50.96
C LYS A 388 -1.91 5.67 49.98
N ILE A 389 -2.29 5.57 48.71
CA ILE A 389 -1.66 6.35 47.62
C ILE A 389 -2.32 7.71 47.34
N TYR A 390 -3.58 7.91 47.72
CA TYR A 390 -4.32 9.11 47.32
C TYR A 390 -3.91 10.38 48.09
N ASP A 391 -3.17 10.22 49.18
CA ASP A 391 -2.59 11.32 49.94
C ASP A 391 -1.20 11.74 49.40
N TYR A 392 -0.73 11.10 48.33
CA TYR A 392 0.62 11.26 47.78
C TYR A 392 0.59 11.55 46.28
N ASP A 393 1.20 12.67 45.88
CA ASP A 393 1.54 12.93 44.47
C ASP A 393 2.94 12.39 44.14
N PHE A 394 3.02 11.31 43.37
CA PHE A 394 4.28 10.67 42.98
C PHE A 394 5.08 11.47 41.93
N ARG A 395 4.57 12.60 41.43
CA ARG A 395 5.33 13.55 40.60
C ARG A 395 6.17 14.50 41.42
N THR A 396 5.73 14.81 42.64
CA THR A 396 6.36 15.83 43.49
C THR A 396 6.92 15.29 44.80
N THR A 397 6.29 14.25 45.34
CA THR A 397 6.65 13.65 46.62
C THR A 397 7.68 12.55 46.42
N LYS A 398 8.72 12.56 47.25
CA LYS A 398 9.86 11.64 47.13
C LYS A 398 9.71 10.47 48.10
N LEU A 399 9.45 9.28 47.56
CA LEU A 399 9.64 8.01 48.25
C LEU A 399 11.13 7.63 48.25
N GLN A 400 11.55 6.69 49.10
CA GLN A 400 12.88 6.08 49.00
C GLN A 400 12.88 5.02 47.90
N SER A 401 12.70 5.49 46.66
CA SER A 401 12.47 4.66 45.48
C SER A 401 13.39 5.04 44.33
N HIS A 402 13.72 4.05 43.50
CA HIS A 402 14.33 4.22 42.19
C HIS A 402 13.35 4.85 41.19
N THR A 403 12.06 4.53 41.32
CA THR A 403 10.99 4.98 40.42
C THR A 403 10.47 6.37 40.79
N ASP A 404 10.36 7.21 39.77
CA ASP A 404 9.90 8.60 39.86
C ASP A 404 9.15 8.94 38.58
N PHE A 405 7.90 9.37 38.67
CA PHE A 405 7.02 9.51 37.50
C PHE A 405 7.48 10.60 36.54
N GLU A 406 8.09 11.68 37.06
CA GLU A 406 8.68 12.72 36.23
C GLU A 406 9.94 12.23 35.53
N LYS A 407 10.75 11.38 36.20
CA LYS A 407 11.90 10.74 35.55
C LYS A 407 11.50 9.72 34.52
N MET A 408 10.46 8.92 34.75
CA MET A 408 9.94 7.97 33.75
C MET A 408 9.50 8.71 32.48
N LYS A 409 8.79 9.84 32.65
CA LYS A 409 8.39 10.71 31.53
C LYS A 409 9.60 11.31 30.80
N LYS A 410 10.57 11.87 31.54
CA LYS A 410 11.81 12.44 30.97
C LYS A 410 12.71 11.40 30.32
N GLY A 411 12.70 10.19 30.85
CA GLY A 411 13.41 9.01 30.33
C GLY A 411 12.70 8.35 29.15
N MET A 412 11.56 8.88 28.72
CA MET A 412 10.81 8.42 27.55
C MET A 412 10.41 6.95 27.64
N MET A 413 10.06 6.50 28.85
CA MET A 413 9.58 5.14 29.06
C MET A 413 8.28 4.93 28.29
N GLY A 414 8.20 3.83 27.55
CA GLY A 414 7.06 3.43 26.76
C GLY A 414 6.13 2.49 27.49
N GLY A 415 6.70 1.56 28.24
CA GLY A 415 5.96 0.61 29.03
C GLY A 415 6.76 0.05 30.19
N GLN A 416 6.03 -0.45 31.18
CA GLN A 416 6.58 -1.03 32.40
C GLN A 416 5.73 -2.25 32.77
N PHE A 417 6.39 -3.39 32.97
CA PHE A 417 5.82 -4.45 33.79
C PHE A 417 6.06 -4.13 35.26
N TRP A 418 4.97 -3.95 36.00
CA TRP A 418 4.99 -3.77 37.45
C TRP A 418 4.99 -5.13 38.13
N SER A 419 6.04 -5.41 38.89
CA SER A 419 6.13 -6.62 39.71
C SER A 419 5.14 -6.53 40.87
N VAL A 420 4.29 -7.55 41.00
CA VAL A 420 3.38 -7.72 42.13
C VAL A 420 3.92 -8.77 43.09
N TRP A 421 5.20 -8.64 43.44
CA TRP A 421 5.89 -9.52 44.36
C TRP A 421 5.33 -9.48 45.79
N VAL A 422 5.32 -10.64 46.45
CA VAL A 422 5.16 -10.76 47.90
C VAL A 422 6.18 -11.75 48.49
N PRO A 423 6.69 -11.52 49.72
CA PRO A 423 7.62 -12.45 50.37
C PRO A 423 7.04 -13.86 50.50
N ASN A 424 7.89 -14.88 50.41
CA ASN A 424 7.44 -16.23 50.73
C ASN A 424 7.20 -16.31 52.26
N PRO A 425 6.10 -16.94 52.74
CA PRO A 425 5.87 -17.16 54.17
C PRO A 425 7.07 -17.72 54.95
N GLY A 426 7.88 -18.58 54.33
CA GLY A 426 9.09 -19.15 54.96
C GLY A 426 10.24 -18.16 55.13
N ASP A 427 10.30 -17.09 54.33
CA ASP A 427 11.39 -16.10 54.36
C ASP A 427 11.31 -15.16 55.58
N LEU A 428 10.19 -15.16 56.31
CA LEU A 428 9.93 -14.29 57.46
C LEU A 428 10.19 -14.95 58.82
N ILE A 429 10.64 -16.21 58.87
CA ILE A 429 10.92 -16.95 60.11
C ILE A 429 12.44 -16.97 60.37
N PRO A 430 12.96 -16.23 61.37
CA PRO A 430 14.40 -16.02 61.55
C PRO A 430 15.21 -17.25 61.97
N ASP A 431 14.57 -18.26 62.59
CA ASP A 431 15.25 -19.41 63.24
C ASP A 431 14.99 -20.77 62.55
N ALA A 432 14.49 -20.78 61.31
CA ALA A 432 14.41 -22.02 60.55
C ALA A 432 15.77 -22.30 59.88
N ASP A 433 16.60 -23.13 60.52
CA ASP A 433 17.77 -23.78 59.89
C ASP A 433 17.42 -24.55 58.60
N ASP A 434 16.13 -24.72 58.34
CA ASP A 434 15.57 -25.36 57.16
C ASP A 434 14.79 -24.36 56.30
N LYS A 435 15.50 -23.45 55.60
CA LYS A 435 14.94 -22.61 54.51
C LYS A 435 14.32 -23.42 53.36
N LYS A 436 14.32 -24.76 53.44
CA LYS A 436 13.68 -25.69 52.49
C LYS A 436 12.25 -26.05 52.88
N HIS A 437 11.72 -25.52 53.98
CA HIS A 437 10.35 -25.81 54.40
C HIS A 437 9.34 -25.04 53.53
N ILE A 438 9.00 -25.62 52.38
CA ILE A 438 7.77 -25.26 51.65
C ILE A 438 6.62 -25.54 52.63
N PRO A 439 5.76 -24.55 52.96
CA PRO A 439 4.57 -24.81 53.76
C PRO A 439 3.81 -25.99 53.14
N PRO A 440 3.34 -26.97 53.93
CA PRO A 440 2.64 -28.14 53.42
C PRO A 440 1.62 -27.74 52.35
N LEU A 441 1.51 -28.53 51.27
CA LEU A 441 0.79 -28.19 50.04
C LEU A 441 -0.63 -27.62 50.27
N ASN A 442 -1.27 -28.01 51.37
CA ASN A 442 -2.65 -27.67 51.73
C ASN A 442 -2.77 -26.61 52.85
N GLU A 443 -1.68 -26.03 53.34
CA GLU A 443 -1.75 -25.01 54.38
C GLU A 443 -2.09 -23.64 53.77
N PRO A 444 -3.22 -23.03 54.19
CA PRO A 444 -3.58 -21.70 53.71
C PRO A 444 -2.56 -20.69 54.22
N ASN A 445 -2.03 -19.88 53.30
CA ASN A 445 -1.16 -18.76 53.62
C ASN A 445 -1.72 -17.45 53.08
N TRP A 446 -1.11 -16.34 53.49
CA TRP A 446 -1.54 -15.00 53.11
C TRP A 446 -1.05 -14.56 51.72
N ALA A 447 -0.22 -15.36 51.03
CA ALA A 447 0.46 -14.94 49.80
C ALA A 447 -0.53 -14.62 48.67
N VAL A 448 -1.62 -15.39 48.53
CA VAL A 448 -2.64 -15.13 47.49
C VAL A 448 -3.39 -13.83 47.77
N ARG A 449 -3.81 -13.60 49.02
CA ARG A 449 -4.46 -12.34 49.44
C ARG A 449 -3.56 -11.15 49.13
N ASP A 450 -2.30 -11.23 49.56
CA ASP A 450 -1.35 -10.12 49.43
C ASP A 450 -0.98 -9.86 47.97
N THR A 451 -0.96 -10.90 47.14
CA THR A 451 -0.79 -10.76 45.68
C THR A 451 -1.97 -9.99 45.06
N LEU A 452 -3.20 -10.28 45.48
CA LEU A 452 -4.38 -9.54 45.02
C LEU A 452 -4.32 -8.08 45.45
N GLU A 453 -3.83 -7.77 46.66
CA GLU A 453 -3.58 -6.40 47.12
C GLU A 453 -2.50 -5.70 46.27
N GLN A 454 -1.42 -6.41 45.91
CA GLN A 454 -0.38 -5.89 45.01
C GLN A 454 -0.91 -5.64 43.58
N ILE A 455 -1.81 -6.48 43.07
CA ILE A 455 -2.49 -6.23 41.77
C ILE A 455 -3.42 -5.01 41.87
N ASP A 456 -4.17 -4.91 42.96
CA ASP A 456 -5.09 -3.79 43.22
C ASP A 456 -4.36 -2.45 43.31
N ILE A 457 -3.22 -2.38 44.02
CA ILE A 457 -2.43 -1.14 44.12
C ILE A 457 -1.94 -0.68 42.75
N VAL A 458 -1.49 -1.58 41.86
CA VAL A 458 -1.09 -1.21 40.49
C VAL A 458 -2.27 -0.64 39.71
N LYS A 459 -3.44 -1.29 39.79
CA LYS A 459 -4.66 -0.80 39.11
C LYS A 459 -5.09 0.57 39.62
N ARG A 460 -5.10 0.78 40.94
CA ARG A 460 -5.45 2.07 41.54
C ARG A 460 -4.43 3.15 41.19
N MET A 461 -3.14 2.84 41.22
CA MET A 461 -2.08 3.75 40.81
C MET A 461 -2.27 4.19 39.35
N VAL A 462 -2.46 3.25 38.43
CA VAL A 462 -2.68 3.57 37.01
C VAL A 462 -3.95 4.37 36.80
N ALA A 463 -5.04 4.03 37.50
CA ALA A 463 -6.30 4.78 37.44
C ALA A 463 -6.19 6.19 38.02
N HIS A 464 -5.29 6.41 38.99
CA HIS A 464 -5.07 7.71 39.61
C HIS A 464 -4.28 8.68 38.72
N TYR A 465 -3.45 8.16 37.81
CA TYR A 465 -2.65 8.96 36.86
C TYR A 465 -3.00 8.61 35.39
N PRO A 466 -4.25 8.81 34.95
CA PRO A 466 -4.71 8.38 33.64
C PRO A 466 -4.12 9.20 32.48
N ASP A 467 -3.53 10.36 32.77
CA ASP A 467 -2.78 11.17 31.81
C ASP A 467 -1.37 10.62 31.55
N LEU A 468 -0.80 9.83 32.48
CA LEU A 468 0.53 9.25 32.37
C LEU A 468 0.52 7.76 32.03
N PHE A 469 -0.35 6.97 32.65
CA PHE A 469 -0.37 5.51 32.50
C PHE A 469 -1.62 5.00 31.79
N GLU A 470 -1.50 3.84 31.13
CA GLU A 470 -2.64 3.07 30.61
C GLU A 470 -2.45 1.59 30.95
N LEU A 471 -3.41 0.99 31.67
CA LEU A 471 -3.35 -0.43 32.03
C LEU A 471 -3.52 -1.28 30.76
N CYS A 472 -2.54 -2.13 30.49
CA CYS A 472 -2.48 -2.92 29.26
C CYS A 472 -2.42 -4.41 29.59
N VAL A 473 -3.36 -5.15 29.00
CA VAL A 473 -3.46 -6.61 29.14
C VAL A 473 -3.29 -7.35 27.81
N GLU A 474 -3.05 -6.61 26.73
CA GLU A 474 -2.80 -7.13 25.40
C GLU A 474 -1.73 -6.29 24.70
N PRO A 475 -0.95 -6.86 23.75
CA PRO A 475 0.00 -6.09 22.95
C PRO A 475 -0.64 -4.94 22.17
N SER A 476 -1.90 -5.09 21.77
CA SER A 476 -2.71 -4.04 21.13
C SER A 476 -2.87 -2.82 22.04
N GLY A 477 -3.09 -3.04 23.34
CA GLY A 477 -3.16 -2.02 24.37
C GLY A 477 -1.85 -1.27 24.54
N VAL A 478 -0.73 -2.00 24.60
CA VAL A 478 0.61 -1.40 24.70
C VAL A 478 0.88 -0.46 23.52
N ARG A 479 0.62 -0.91 22.29
CA ARG A 479 0.77 -0.07 21.09
C ARG A 479 -0.13 1.15 21.10
N ARG A 480 -1.35 1.05 21.64
CA ARG A 480 -2.26 2.20 21.79
C ARG A 480 -1.76 3.19 22.84
N ALA A 481 -1.28 2.71 24.00
CA ALA A 481 -0.72 3.56 25.04
C ALA A 481 0.47 4.36 24.50
N HIS A 482 1.39 3.70 23.78
CA HIS A 482 2.52 4.35 23.12
C HIS A 482 2.08 5.45 22.15
N LYS A 483 1.11 5.15 21.26
CA LYS A 483 0.57 6.15 20.31
C LYS A 483 -0.06 7.37 20.99
N ARG A 484 -0.51 7.23 22.24
CA ARG A 484 -1.10 8.30 23.04
C ARG A 484 -0.08 9.01 23.93
N GLY A 485 1.21 8.68 23.81
CA GLY A 485 2.27 9.21 24.66
C GLY A 485 2.16 8.79 26.13
N LYS A 486 1.47 7.69 26.42
CA LYS A 486 1.30 7.14 27.77
C LYS A 486 2.22 5.95 27.99
N ILE A 487 2.61 5.76 29.24
CA ILE A 487 3.35 4.58 29.69
C ILE A 487 2.37 3.41 29.80
N ALA A 488 2.58 2.37 28.99
CA ALA A 488 1.84 1.12 29.09
C ALA A 488 2.19 0.40 30.40
N SER A 489 1.20 0.20 31.26
CA SER A 489 1.38 -0.48 32.54
C SER A 489 0.85 -1.91 32.44
N MET A 490 1.74 -2.89 32.54
CA MET A 490 1.41 -4.32 32.62
C MET A 490 1.70 -4.86 34.01
N ILE A 491 1.17 -6.04 34.34
CA ILE A 491 1.30 -6.67 35.66
C ILE A 491 2.02 -8.01 35.53
N GLY A 492 3.02 -8.23 36.38
CA GLY A 492 3.82 -9.45 36.44
C GLY A 492 3.87 -10.05 37.85
N VAL A 493 3.54 -11.34 37.98
CA VAL A 493 3.54 -12.03 39.28
C VAL A 493 4.90 -12.66 39.53
N GLU A 494 5.62 -12.22 40.56
CA GLU A 494 7.00 -12.66 40.80
C GLU A 494 7.08 -13.82 41.81
N GLY A 495 6.72 -15.01 41.35
CA GLY A 495 6.93 -16.26 42.08
C GLY A 495 5.67 -17.11 42.17
N GLY A 496 5.81 -18.39 41.86
CA GLY A 496 4.69 -19.34 41.88
C GLY A 496 4.08 -19.58 43.26
N HIS A 497 4.77 -19.29 44.37
CA HIS A 497 4.19 -19.40 45.72
C HIS A 497 2.96 -18.51 45.91
N GLN A 498 2.86 -17.43 45.11
CA GLN A 498 1.75 -16.48 45.10
C GLN A 498 0.43 -17.04 44.59
N THR A 499 0.43 -18.22 43.97
CA THR A 499 -0.79 -18.93 43.59
C THR A 499 -1.34 -19.82 44.71
N GLY A 500 -0.64 -19.92 45.85
CA GLY A 500 -1.04 -20.82 46.94
C GLY A 500 -1.14 -22.28 46.47
N ASN A 501 -0.22 -22.71 45.60
CA ASN A 501 -0.20 -24.04 44.98
C ASN A 501 -1.48 -24.38 44.18
N SER A 502 -2.17 -23.37 43.63
CA SER A 502 -3.45 -23.54 42.93
C SER A 502 -3.42 -23.01 41.51
N LEU A 503 -3.66 -23.89 40.53
CA LEU A 503 -3.90 -23.48 39.13
C LEU A 503 -5.21 -22.67 38.99
N GLY A 504 -6.15 -22.81 39.94
CA GLY A 504 -7.33 -21.97 40.02
C GLY A 504 -6.98 -20.52 40.36
N ALA A 505 -6.09 -20.32 41.34
CA ALA A 505 -5.58 -19.01 41.67
C ALA A 505 -4.80 -18.40 40.49
N LEU A 506 -3.96 -19.19 39.80
CA LEU A 506 -3.28 -18.75 38.58
C LEU A 506 -4.24 -18.15 37.54
N ARG A 507 -5.37 -18.81 37.27
CA ARG A 507 -6.42 -18.29 36.36
C ARG A 507 -7.02 -16.99 36.87
N LEU A 508 -7.33 -16.90 38.16
CA LEU A 508 -7.90 -15.69 38.77
C LEU A 508 -6.92 -14.51 38.74
N LEU A 509 -5.61 -14.76 38.90
CA LEU A 509 -4.58 -13.74 38.75
C LEU A 509 -4.50 -13.25 37.30
N PHE A 510 -4.59 -14.15 36.32
CA PHE A 510 -4.66 -13.78 34.90
C PHE A 510 -5.90 -12.92 34.58
N GLU A 511 -7.08 -13.32 35.06
CA GLU A 511 -8.33 -12.55 34.93
C GLU A 511 -8.23 -11.19 35.62
N SER A 512 -7.48 -11.12 36.72
CA SER A 512 -7.17 -9.89 37.42
C SER A 512 -6.16 -9.00 36.68
N GLY A 513 -5.61 -9.42 35.55
CA GLY A 513 -4.77 -8.60 34.66
C GLY A 513 -3.29 -8.96 34.63
N ALA A 514 -2.84 -9.95 35.41
CA ALA A 514 -1.46 -10.44 35.34
C ALA A 514 -1.16 -11.06 33.97
N ARG A 515 0.01 -10.77 33.40
CA ARG A 515 0.40 -11.22 32.05
C ARG A 515 1.71 -12.00 31.98
N TYR A 516 2.52 -11.98 33.02
CA TYR A 516 3.51 -13.03 33.26
C TYR A 516 3.43 -13.57 34.68
N MET A 517 3.99 -14.75 34.89
CA MET A 517 4.36 -15.24 36.22
C MET A 517 5.78 -15.82 36.20
N THR A 518 6.61 -15.35 37.12
CA THR A 518 7.92 -15.93 37.43
C THR A 518 7.71 -17.22 38.20
N ILE A 519 8.29 -18.33 37.73
CA ILE A 519 7.94 -19.66 38.27
C ILE A 519 8.35 -19.83 39.74
N THR A 520 9.49 -19.27 40.12
CA THR A 520 9.96 -19.17 41.52
C THR A 520 10.38 -17.75 41.83
N HIS A 521 10.54 -17.42 43.11
CA HIS A 521 11.39 -16.31 43.54
C HIS A 521 12.66 -16.92 44.16
N ASN A 522 13.14 -16.42 45.30
CA ASN A 522 14.34 -16.90 46.00
C ASN A 522 14.16 -18.17 46.86
N SER A 523 13.03 -18.87 46.71
CA SER A 523 12.72 -20.08 47.46
C SER A 523 12.01 -21.09 46.56
N ASP A 524 12.24 -22.37 46.80
CA ASP A 524 11.54 -23.46 46.12
C ASP A 524 10.03 -23.37 46.40
N ASN A 525 9.23 -23.89 45.47
CA ASN A 525 7.78 -24.01 45.65
C ASN A 525 7.26 -25.31 45.03
N ALA A 526 5.94 -25.53 45.04
CA ALA A 526 5.36 -26.77 44.51
C ALA A 526 5.61 -27.01 43.01
N TYR A 527 6.02 -25.97 42.26
CA TYR A 527 6.23 -26.03 40.82
C TYR A 527 7.68 -26.33 40.44
N ALA A 528 8.66 -25.72 41.11
CA ALA A 528 10.04 -25.80 40.67
C ALA A 528 11.08 -25.41 41.75
N THR A 529 12.34 -25.71 41.43
CA THR A 529 13.53 -25.32 42.19
C THR A 529 13.98 -23.88 41.85
N SER A 530 14.29 -23.10 42.88
CA SER A 530 14.86 -21.75 42.78
C SER A 530 16.38 -21.79 42.64
N TRP A 531 16.99 -20.76 42.05
CA TRP A 531 18.45 -20.64 41.97
C TRP A 531 19.15 -20.66 43.34
N VAL A 532 18.47 -20.22 44.42
CA VAL A 532 19.04 -20.09 45.77
C VAL A 532 19.28 -21.45 46.42
N SER A 533 18.44 -22.44 46.13
CA SER A 533 18.54 -23.79 46.71
C SER A 533 19.53 -24.70 45.97
N VAL A 534 20.11 -24.21 44.87
CA VAL A 534 21.06 -24.97 44.04
C VAL A 534 22.42 -25.06 44.72
N ASP A 535 22.91 -26.29 44.85
CA ASP A 535 24.28 -26.59 45.26
C ASP A 535 24.95 -27.39 44.13
N LEU A 536 25.78 -26.71 43.33
CA LEU A 536 26.45 -27.31 42.17
C LEU A 536 27.44 -28.40 42.57
N ASP A 537 28.07 -28.29 43.74
CA ASP A 537 29.06 -29.25 44.23
C ASP A 537 28.39 -30.53 44.74
N LYS A 538 27.16 -30.42 45.25
CA LYS A 538 26.35 -31.56 45.71
C LYS A 538 25.35 -32.08 44.67
N GLY A 539 25.30 -31.46 43.48
CA GLY A 539 24.36 -31.83 42.41
C GLY A 539 22.88 -31.62 42.78
N ILE A 540 22.58 -30.69 43.69
CA ILE A 540 21.22 -30.42 44.15
C ILE A 540 20.58 -29.42 43.19
N ASP A 541 19.78 -29.92 42.25
CA ASP A 541 18.89 -29.12 41.40
C ASP A 541 17.79 -30.03 40.83
N ALA A 542 16.60 -30.03 41.45
CA ALA A 542 15.52 -30.94 41.10
C ALA A 542 14.70 -30.50 39.87
N GLY A 543 14.93 -29.27 39.36
CA GLY A 543 14.31 -28.77 38.14
C GLY A 543 12.81 -28.50 38.28
N LEU A 544 12.04 -28.86 37.24
CA LEU A 544 10.60 -28.65 37.17
C LEU A 544 9.84 -29.89 37.70
N THR A 545 8.87 -29.69 38.61
CA THR A 545 8.04 -30.81 39.08
C THR A 545 6.95 -31.17 38.07
N LYS A 546 6.32 -32.34 38.20
CA LYS A 546 5.14 -32.71 37.38
C LYS A 546 3.98 -31.71 37.55
N PHE A 547 3.83 -31.14 38.74
CA PHE A 547 2.83 -30.10 38.98
C PHE A 547 3.26 -28.77 38.33
N GLY A 548 4.56 -28.49 38.28
CA GLY A 548 5.17 -27.43 37.48
C GLY A 548 4.87 -27.57 36.00
N GLU A 549 5.02 -28.76 35.39
CA GLU A 549 4.66 -28.99 33.98
C GLU A 549 3.18 -28.66 33.71
N ALA A 550 2.28 -29.04 34.61
CA ALA A 550 0.86 -28.69 34.52
C ALA A 550 0.64 -27.16 34.63
N CYS A 551 1.42 -26.49 35.48
CA CYS A 551 1.41 -25.02 35.61
C CYS A 551 1.85 -24.35 34.30
N ILE A 552 2.98 -24.77 33.71
CA ILE A 552 3.44 -24.25 32.40
C ILE A 552 2.40 -24.48 31.31
N GLY A 553 1.80 -25.68 31.27
CA GLY A 553 0.72 -26.00 30.34
C GLY A 553 -0.49 -25.07 30.49
N GLU A 554 -0.89 -24.76 31.72
CA GLU A 554 -2.00 -23.84 32.00
C GLU A 554 -1.64 -22.39 31.63
N MET A 555 -0.42 -21.93 31.90
CA MET A 555 0.06 -20.60 31.47
C MET A 555 0.03 -20.47 29.95
N ASN A 556 0.53 -21.48 29.21
CA ASN A 556 0.47 -21.52 27.76
C ASN A 556 -0.98 -21.54 27.23
N ARG A 557 -1.90 -22.23 27.91
CA ARG A 557 -3.33 -22.25 27.56
C ARG A 557 -3.99 -20.88 27.74
N LEU A 558 -3.63 -20.16 28.82
CA LEU A 558 -4.14 -18.82 29.11
C LEU A 558 -3.56 -17.74 28.20
N GLY A 559 -2.36 -17.96 27.64
CA GLY A 559 -1.57 -16.91 27.02
C GLY A 559 -0.87 -16.02 28.04
N MET A 560 -0.58 -16.56 29.23
CA MET A 560 0.28 -15.93 30.23
C MET A 560 1.75 -16.25 29.91
N LEU A 561 2.61 -15.23 29.90
CA LEU A 561 4.04 -15.37 29.67
C LEU A 561 4.68 -16.15 30.83
N VAL A 562 5.51 -17.12 30.48
CA VAL A 562 6.30 -17.92 31.41
C VAL A 562 7.62 -17.22 31.66
N ASP A 563 7.87 -16.79 32.88
CA ASP A 563 9.08 -16.09 33.26
C ASP A 563 10.05 -17.01 34.04
N LEU A 564 11.28 -17.08 33.55
CA LEU A 564 12.37 -17.94 34.03
C LEU A 564 13.43 -17.19 34.84
N SER A 565 13.21 -15.91 35.14
CA SER A 565 13.96 -15.24 36.21
C SER A 565 13.78 -16.00 37.54
N HIS A 566 14.78 -15.96 38.42
CA HIS A 566 14.85 -16.68 39.72
C HIS A 566 14.84 -18.22 39.72
N VAL A 567 14.62 -18.89 38.60
CA VAL A 567 14.57 -20.37 38.60
C VAL A 567 15.97 -20.99 38.56
N SER A 568 16.09 -22.27 38.93
CA SER A 568 17.35 -23.00 38.80
C SER A 568 17.71 -23.30 37.33
N PRO A 569 18.99 -23.56 37.01
CA PRO A 569 19.40 -23.98 35.67
C PRO A 569 18.64 -25.20 35.12
N ASN A 570 18.34 -26.23 35.93
CA ASN A 570 17.54 -27.36 35.45
C ASN A 570 16.08 -26.96 35.22
N THR A 571 15.49 -26.12 36.06
CA THR A 571 14.14 -25.60 35.80
C THR A 571 14.10 -24.83 34.48
N MET A 572 15.10 -23.99 34.18
CA MET A 572 15.18 -23.29 32.88
C MET A 572 15.13 -24.29 31.71
N ARG A 573 15.96 -25.34 31.78
CA ARG A 573 16.03 -26.39 30.74
C ARG A 573 14.73 -27.17 30.61
N ASP A 574 14.13 -27.55 31.72
CA ASP A 574 12.92 -28.36 31.74
C ASP A 574 11.72 -27.57 31.22
N VAL A 575 11.59 -26.30 31.62
CA VAL A 575 10.55 -25.43 31.08
C VAL A 575 10.72 -25.24 29.58
N LEU A 576 11.94 -25.02 29.07
CA LEU A 576 12.19 -24.90 27.63
C LEU A 576 11.83 -26.16 26.84
N LYS A 577 11.82 -27.35 27.46
CA LYS A 577 11.38 -28.60 26.82
C LYS A 577 9.86 -28.68 26.70
N VAL A 578 9.12 -28.18 27.70
CA VAL A 578 7.65 -28.36 27.77
C VAL A 578 6.85 -27.14 27.32
N ALA A 579 7.45 -25.94 27.35
CA ALA A 579 6.81 -24.70 26.94
C ALA A 579 6.48 -24.71 25.43
N ARG A 580 5.23 -24.39 25.11
CA ARG A 580 4.71 -24.30 23.74
C ARG A 580 4.69 -22.88 23.17
N ALA A 581 4.96 -21.89 24.02
CA ALA A 581 5.03 -20.48 23.68
C ALA A 581 6.41 -19.91 24.06
N PRO A 582 6.81 -18.77 23.47
CA PRO A 582 7.99 -18.03 23.89
C PRO A 582 8.00 -17.75 25.39
N VAL A 583 9.13 -18.06 26.04
CA VAL A 583 9.38 -17.72 27.46
C VAL A 583 10.09 -16.38 27.57
N ILE A 584 10.08 -15.79 28.75
CA ILE A 584 10.87 -14.60 29.06
C ILE A 584 11.81 -14.88 30.23
N PHE A 585 12.89 -14.11 30.32
CA PHE A 585 13.54 -13.80 31.57
C PHE A 585 13.30 -12.32 31.80
N SER A 586 12.41 -11.97 32.73
CA SER A 586 12.00 -10.58 32.97
C SER A 586 13.14 -9.71 33.50
N HIS A 587 14.11 -10.31 34.20
CA HIS A 587 15.32 -9.66 34.72
C HIS A 587 16.41 -10.71 35.04
N SER A 588 17.22 -11.10 34.04
CA SER A 588 18.37 -12.01 34.19
C SER A 588 19.51 -11.66 33.23
N GLY A 589 20.76 -11.84 33.66
CA GLY A 589 21.95 -11.67 32.81
C GLY A 589 22.42 -12.98 32.15
N ALA A 590 23.63 -12.97 31.56
CA ALA A 590 24.31 -14.15 31.04
C ALA A 590 25.34 -14.72 32.04
N TYR A 591 25.25 -16.02 32.32
CA TYR A 591 26.11 -16.69 33.31
C TYR A 591 27.59 -16.71 32.90
N SER A 592 27.86 -16.82 31.59
CA SER A 592 29.23 -16.84 31.06
C SER A 592 29.95 -15.51 31.15
N VAL A 593 29.22 -14.39 31.29
CA VAL A 593 29.80 -13.08 31.57
C VAL A 593 30.08 -12.98 33.08
N THR A 594 29.04 -13.17 33.89
CA THR A 594 29.17 -13.20 35.36
C THR A 594 28.58 -14.47 35.93
N LYS A 595 29.46 -15.26 36.58
CA LYS A 595 29.18 -16.58 37.18
C LYS A 595 28.30 -16.47 38.43
N HIS A 596 27.06 -16.05 38.22
CA HIS A 596 26.03 -15.90 39.22
C HIS A 596 24.82 -16.74 38.81
N LEU A 597 24.32 -17.62 39.69
CA LEU A 597 23.24 -18.58 39.36
C LEU A 597 21.90 -17.91 39.00
N ARG A 598 21.74 -16.64 39.33
CA ARG A 598 20.62 -15.79 38.88
C ARG A 598 20.64 -15.48 37.37
N ASN A 599 21.77 -15.70 36.69
CA ASN A 599 21.97 -15.48 35.26
C ASN A 599 21.77 -16.77 34.45
N ALA A 600 21.33 -16.62 33.20
CA ALA A 600 21.03 -17.74 32.31
C ALA A 600 22.31 -18.37 31.73
N PRO A 601 22.48 -19.70 31.78
CA PRO A 601 23.57 -20.41 31.10
C PRO A 601 23.49 -20.30 29.57
N ASP A 602 24.63 -20.39 28.88
CA ASP A 602 24.68 -20.26 27.41
C ASP A 602 23.82 -21.30 26.68
N ASP A 603 23.72 -22.52 27.18
CA ASP A 603 22.88 -23.55 26.56
C ASP A 603 21.38 -23.24 26.66
N VAL A 604 20.96 -22.63 27.77
CA VAL A 604 19.60 -22.11 27.97
C VAL A 604 19.35 -20.93 27.02
N ILE A 605 20.28 -19.98 26.95
CA ILE A 605 20.20 -18.84 26.04
C ILE A 605 20.09 -19.34 24.60
N LEU A 606 20.96 -20.25 24.14
CA LEU A 606 20.90 -20.85 22.80
C LEU A 606 19.56 -21.56 22.52
N GLY A 607 18.95 -22.17 23.54
CA GLY A 607 17.61 -22.76 23.45
C GLY A 607 16.51 -21.76 23.04
N LEU A 608 16.71 -20.47 23.33
CA LEU A 608 15.75 -19.42 22.96
C LEU A 608 15.62 -19.21 21.46
N LYS A 609 16.64 -19.54 20.64
CA LYS A 609 16.48 -19.50 19.16
C LYS A 609 15.33 -20.38 18.68
N LYS A 610 15.16 -21.53 19.31
CA LYS A 610 14.09 -22.48 18.96
C LYS A 610 12.76 -22.10 19.62
N ASN A 611 12.81 -21.64 20.88
CA ASN A 611 11.61 -21.28 21.62
C ASN A 611 10.99 -19.93 21.20
N GLY A 612 11.79 -18.98 20.72
CA GLY A 612 11.38 -17.62 20.38
C GLY A 612 11.38 -16.64 21.57
N GLY A 613 11.92 -17.05 22.73
CA GLY A 613 11.90 -16.27 23.97
C GLY A 613 12.98 -15.18 24.07
N ILE A 614 12.97 -14.40 25.15
CA ILE A 614 13.83 -13.21 25.33
C ILE A 614 14.49 -13.19 26.71
N VAL A 615 15.72 -12.68 26.79
CA VAL A 615 16.40 -12.36 28.06
C VAL A 615 16.43 -10.85 28.27
N MET A 616 15.79 -10.37 29.33
CA MET A 616 15.76 -8.95 29.69
C MET A 616 16.80 -8.70 30.79
N VAL A 617 17.83 -7.91 30.49
CA VAL A 617 19.02 -7.76 31.35
C VAL A 617 18.74 -6.77 32.50
N PRO A 618 19.10 -7.13 33.76
CA PRO A 618 18.87 -6.29 34.93
C PRO A 618 19.93 -5.20 35.10
N ALA A 619 19.63 -4.22 35.97
CA ALA A 619 20.58 -3.21 36.42
C ALA A 619 21.16 -3.51 37.82
N VAL A 620 20.97 -4.73 38.33
CA VAL A 620 21.44 -5.16 39.66
C VAL A 620 22.94 -5.41 39.65
N ALA A 621 23.67 -4.59 40.39
CA ALA A 621 25.13 -4.61 40.41
C ALA A 621 25.72 -6.00 40.74
N TYR A 622 25.16 -6.68 41.76
CA TYR A 622 25.65 -7.99 42.20
C TYR A 622 25.47 -9.11 41.17
N PHE A 623 24.49 -8.99 40.27
CA PHE A 623 24.26 -10.00 39.23
C PHE A 623 25.15 -9.79 38.01
N LEU A 624 25.63 -8.57 37.80
CA LEU A 624 26.46 -8.18 36.66
C LEU A 624 27.95 -8.17 37.00
N ASN A 625 28.32 -7.86 38.23
CA ASN A 625 29.68 -7.98 38.74
C ASN A 625 29.64 -8.52 40.17
N LYS A 626 29.78 -9.85 40.28
CA LYS A 626 29.67 -10.55 41.58
C LYS A 626 30.86 -10.26 42.49
N GLU A 627 32.05 -10.08 41.93
CA GLU A 627 33.31 -9.92 42.68
C GLU A 627 33.45 -8.50 43.24
N HIS A 628 33.08 -7.49 42.45
CA HIS A 628 33.14 -6.07 42.81
C HIS A 628 31.81 -5.35 42.48
N PRO A 629 30.71 -5.65 43.19
CA PRO A 629 29.39 -5.07 42.89
C PRO A 629 29.37 -3.55 43.00
N GLU A 630 30.10 -2.98 43.94
CA GLU A 630 30.25 -1.53 44.11
C GLU A 630 30.95 -0.86 42.93
N GLU A 631 31.64 -1.60 42.08
CA GLU A 631 32.30 -1.10 40.88
C GLU A 631 31.44 -1.24 39.62
N ALA A 632 30.35 -2.01 39.68
CA ALA A 632 29.49 -2.28 38.52
C ALA A 632 28.91 -0.98 37.92
N THR A 633 28.93 -0.93 36.59
CA THR A 633 28.61 0.22 35.76
C THR A 633 27.59 -0.14 34.69
N VAL A 634 27.18 0.87 33.91
CA VAL A 634 26.38 0.67 32.71
C VAL A 634 27.04 -0.32 31.77
N GLU A 635 28.35 -0.25 31.62
CA GLU A 635 29.13 -1.07 30.70
C GLU A 635 28.98 -2.57 31.01
N ASP A 636 28.86 -2.96 32.28
CA ASP A 636 28.58 -4.35 32.66
C ASP A 636 27.19 -4.83 32.17
N VAL A 637 26.19 -3.94 32.15
CA VAL A 637 24.88 -4.23 31.54
C VAL A 637 25.06 -4.49 30.04
N ILE A 638 25.88 -3.67 29.37
CA ILE A 638 26.16 -3.77 27.93
C ILE A 638 26.88 -5.07 27.61
N ASP A 639 27.87 -5.47 28.41
CA ASP A 639 28.61 -6.72 28.21
C ASP A 639 27.70 -7.93 28.24
N HIS A 640 26.74 -7.95 29.18
CA HIS A 640 25.70 -8.98 29.24
C HIS A 640 24.80 -8.97 28.00
N ILE A 641 24.35 -7.80 27.55
CA ILE A 641 23.54 -7.64 26.33
C ILE A 641 24.30 -8.16 25.11
N LEU A 642 25.53 -7.70 24.91
CA LEU A 642 26.38 -8.07 23.77
C LEU A 642 26.69 -9.57 23.75
N TRP A 643 26.87 -10.18 24.92
CA TRP A 643 27.06 -11.62 25.02
C TRP A 643 25.81 -12.39 24.57
N ILE A 644 24.63 -11.99 25.04
CA ILE A 644 23.36 -12.60 24.63
C ILE A 644 23.17 -12.43 23.12
N VAL A 645 23.37 -11.22 22.58
CA VAL A 645 23.29 -10.93 21.15
C VAL A 645 24.24 -11.80 20.34
N LYS A 646 25.48 -11.98 20.80
CA LYS A 646 26.46 -12.85 20.15
C LYS A 646 25.98 -14.29 20.05
N LEU A 647 25.27 -14.80 21.07
CA LEU A 647 24.74 -16.17 21.06
C LEU A 647 23.48 -16.29 20.22
N VAL A 648 22.52 -15.37 20.38
CA VAL A 648 21.15 -15.54 19.88
C VAL A 648 20.64 -14.48 18.93
N GLY A 649 21.30 -13.34 18.81
CA GLY A 649 20.87 -12.20 17.99
C GLY A 649 20.03 -11.19 18.77
N TRP A 650 19.77 -10.04 18.14
CA TRP A 650 19.10 -8.89 18.73
C TRP A 650 17.62 -9.12 19.10
N ASP A 651 16.95 -10.07 18.44
CA ASP A 651 15.53 -10.37 18.68
C ASP A 651 15.26 -11.03 20.05
N HIS A 652 16.30 -11.48 20.74
CA HIS A 652 16.21 -12.27 21.97
C HIS A 652 16.77 -11.54 23.21
N VAL A 653 16.97 -10.22 23.13
CA VAL A 653 17.47 -9.41 24.25
C VAL A 653 16.56 -8.21 24.56
N GLY A 654 16.43 -7.87 25.84
CA GLY A 654 15.66 -6.71 26.33
C GLY A 654 16.26 -6.12 27.61
N LEU A 655 15.52 -5.22 28.25
CA LEU A 655 15.91 -4.59 29.52
C LEU A 655 14.83 -4.83 30.58
N GLY A 656 15.25 -5.22 31.79
CA GLY A 656 14.36 -5.41 32.93
C GLY A 656 15.07 -4.98 34.19
N SER A 657 15.01 -3.68 34.48
CA SER A 657 15.91 -2.99 35.39
C SER A 657 16.02 -3.61 36.78
N ASP A 658 14.94 -4.21 37.29
CA ASP A 658 14.82 -4.61 38.70
C ASP A 658 14.94 -3.38 39.63
N PHE A 659 14.46 -2.23 39.15
CA PHE A 659 14.34 -1.03 39.97
C PHE A 659 13.36 -1.27 41.12
N ASP A 660 13.67 -0.69 42.28
CA ASP A 660 12.98 -0.91 43.55
C ASP A 660 13.05 -2.35 44.13
N GLY A 661 13.63 -3.32 43.41
CA GLY A 661 13.83 -4.70 43.88
C GLY A 661 15.17 -4.92 44.59
N THR A 662 16.12 -4.01 44.40
CA THR A 662 17.45 -4.00 45.04
C THR A 662 17.78 -2.64 45.63
N LEU A 663 18.70 -2.60 46.62
CA LEU A 663 19.30 -1.36 47.11
C LEU A 663 20.47 -0.87 46.25
N ASN A 664 21.12 -1.79 45.51
CA ASN A 664 22.36 -1.52 44.78
C ASN A 664 22.15 -1.76 43.28
N VAL A 665 22.06 -0.68 42.52
CA VAL A 665 22.07 -0.68 41.05
C VAL A 665 23.42 -0.23 40.53
N VAL A 666 23.71 -0.52 39.27
CA VAL A 666 24.96 -0.10 38.63
C VAL A 666 25.14 1.42 38.62
N LYS A 667 26.40 1.86 38.72
CA LYS A 667 26.78 3.28 38.62
C LYS A 667 26.34 3.85 37.28
N GLY A 668 25.71 5.02 37.32
CA GLY A 668 25.13 5.66 36.14
C GLY A 668 23.62 5.47 36.00
N LEU A 669 23.02 4.56 36.79
CA LEU A 669 21.56 4.36 36.90
C LEU A 669 20.97 4.75 38.26
N GLU A 670 21.76 5.37 39.14
CA GLU A 670 21.34 5.73 40.49
C GLU A 670 20.40 6.95 40.53
N PRO A 671 19.43 7.03 41.46
CA PRO A 671 18.61 8.22 41.67
C PRO A 671 19.39 9.29 42.46
N ARG A 672 19.94 10.32 41.80
CA ARG A 672 20.75 11.34 42.52
C ARG A 672 19.94 12.31 43.39
N LYS A 673 20.34 12.44 44.66
CA LYS A 673 20.15 13.66 45.49
C LYS A 673 21.22 14.71 45.12
N LYS A 674 20.77 15.95 44.94
CA LYS A 674 21.46 17.26 44.87
C LYS A 674 22.92 17.33 44.38
N ARG A 675 23.06 18.19 43.36
CA ARG A 675 24.20 19.04 42.92
C ARG A 675 25.02 18.48 41.75
N LEU A 676 25.04 19.34 40.70
CA LEU A 676 25.79 19.30 39.44
C LEU A 676 26.82 18.17 39.32
N PHE A 677 26.53 17.17 38.48
CA PHE A 677 27.46 16.59 37.50
C PHE A 677 26.63 15.79 36.49
N ARG A 678 26.86 16.03 35.19
CA ARG A 678 26.16 15.45 34.02
C ARG A 678 26.10 13.92 34.09
N GLY A 679 24.90 13.38 34.35
CA GLY A 679 24.60 11.94 34.30
C GLY A 679 23.57 11.66 33.21
N TYR A 680 24.06 11.50 31.98
CA TYR A 680 23.31 11.02 30.81
C TYR A 680 24.21 10.00 30.09
N ARG A 681 24.46 8.83 30.73
CA ARG A 681 25.46 7.87 30.23
C ARG A 681 25.00 6.41 30.10
N LEU A 682 23.72 6.08 30.29
CA LEU A 682 23.25 4.74 29.95
C LEU A 682 23.25 4.52 28.42
N PHE A 683 22.78 5.51 27.67
CA PHE A 683 22.51 5.34 26.24
C PHE A 683 23.61 5.91 25.33
N ASN A 684 24.54 6.71 25.86
CA ASN A 684 25.59 7.33 25.06
C ASN A 684 26.73 6.37 24.67
N ASN A 685 26.94 5.29 25.43
CA ASN A 685 27.97 4.28 25.14
C ASN A 685 27.40 3.01 24.47
N ILE A 686 26.08 2.75 24.56
CA ILE A 686 25.44 1.60 23.90
C ILE A 686 25.42 1.79 22.37
N VAL A 687 25.17 3.01 21.89
CA VAL A 687 24.98 3.26 20.45
C VAL A 687 26.28 3.16 19.63
N PRO A 688 27.45 3.71 20.05
CA PRO A 688 28.66 3.65 19.23
C PRO A 688 29.31 2.27 19.13
N ASP A 689 29.38 1.48 20.22
CA ASP A 689 30.03 0.15 20.18
C ASP A 689 29.14 -0.92 19.54
N VAL A 690 27.82 -0.75 19.64
CA VAL A 690 26.84 -1.53 18.86
C VAL A 690 26.92 -1.15 17.39
N GLU A 691 27.08 0.13 17.02
CA GLU A 691 27.35 0.54 15.63
C GLU A 691 28.67 -0.02 15.08
N LEU A 692 29.73 -0.07 15.89
CA LEU A 692 31.05 -0.58 15.48
C LEU A 692 31.08 -2.11 15.31
N ALA A 693 30.37 -2.84 16.17
CA ALA A 693 30.18 -4.29 16.05
C ALA A 693 29.19 -4.67 14.92
N LEU A 694 28.14 -3.87 14.71
CA LEU A 694 27.22 -4.01 13.58
C LEU A 694 27.92 -3.71 12.24
N GLY A 695 28.84 -2.74 12.21
CA GLY A 695 29.59 -2.36 11.01
C GLY A 695 30.60 -3.41 10.51
N THR A 696 31.16 -4.23 11.42
CA THR A 696 32.15 -5.26 11.07
C THR A 696 31.52 -6.63 10.74
N ALA A 697 30.37 -6.98 11.34
CA ALA A 697 29.56 -8.14 10.95
C ALA A 697 28.77 -7.92 9.63
N HIS A 698 28.60 -6.66 9.21
CA HIS A 698 27.82 -6.24 8.04
C HIS A 698 28.34 -6.79 6.71
N TRP A 699 29.63 -7.07 6.60
CA TRP A 699 30.22 -7.58 5.35
C TRP A 699 30.02 -9.09 5.14
N SER A 700 29.78 -9.88 6.21
CA SER A 700 29.54 -11.32 6.09
C SER A 700 28.07 -11.70 5.95
N GLY A 701 27.14 -10.92 6.54
CA GLY A 701 25.69 -11.21 6.49
C GLY A 701 25.03 -10.89 5.14
N GLN A 702 25.50 -9.84 4.45
CA GLN A 702 24.93 -9.41 3.15
C GLN A 702 25.16 -10.43 2.03
N ALA A 703 26.22 -11.25 2.13
CA ALA A 703 26.43 -12.36 1.20
C ALA A 703 25.45 -13.53 1.44
N VAL A 704 24.95 -13.72 2.67
CA VAL A 704 24.10 -14.86 3.06
C VAL A 704 22.62 -14.60 2.71
N GLU A 705 22.09 -13.39 2.91
CA GLU A 705 20.70 -13.07 2.59
C GLU A 705 20.42 -12.95 1.09
N HIS A 706 21.35 -12.35 0.33
CA HIS A 706 21.30 -12.39 -1.14
C HIS A 706 21.41 -13.84 -1.68
N THR A 707 22.03 -14.75 -0.93
CA THR A 707 22.08 -16.17 -1.26
C THR A 707 20.77 -16.89 -0.93
N GLY A 708 20.07 -16.53 0.15
CA GLY A 708 18.81 -17.15 0.57
C GLY A 708 17.67 -17.04 -0.45
N ALA A 709 17.44 -15.84 -1.01
CA ALA A 709 16.39 -15.66 -2.01
C ALA A 709 16.74 -16.33 -3.37
N ARG A 710 18.02 -16.38 -3.73
CA ARG A 710 18.52 -17.10 -4.91
C ARG A 710 18.37 -18.61 -4.73
N LEU A 711 18.66 -19.12 -3.53
CA LEU A 711 18.52 -20.52 -3.18
C LEU A 711 17.06 -20.94 -3.20
N SER A 712 16.13 -20.11 -2.71
CA SER A 712 14.68 -20.39 -2.79
C SER A 712 14.19 -20.57 -4.22
N VAL A 713 14.54 -19.67 -5.15
CA VAL A 713 14.15 -19.80 -6.57
C VAL A 713 14.78 -21.04 -7.21
N LEU A 714 16.06 -21.31 -6.94
CA LEU A 714 16.74 -22.51 -7.44
C LEU A 714 16.15 -23.81 -6.85
N LEU A 715 15.75 -23.80 -5.58
CA LEU A 715 15.06 -24.91 -4.93
C LEU A 715 13.70 -25.16 -5.58
N VAL A 716 12.88 -24.13 -5.83
CA VAL A 716 11.59 -24.29 -6.53
C VAL A 716 11.79 -24.79 -7.96
N ILE A 717 12.84 -24.33 -8.67
CA ILE A 717 13.21 -24.87 -10.00
C ILE A 717 13.57 -26.36 -9.88
N SER A 718 14.29 -26.76 -8.82
CA SER A 718 14.66 -28.16 -8.59
C SER A 718 13.45 -29.07 -8.40
N TYR A 719 12.37 -28.60 -7.76
CA TYR A 719 11.11 -29.36 -7.70
C TYR A 719 10.49 -29.60 -9.09
N GLY A 720 10.59 -28.63 -10.01
CA GLY A 720 10.18 -28.82 -11.40
C GLY A 720 11.06 -29.82 -12.15
N VAL A 721 12.37 -29.81 -11.89
CA VAL A 721 13.32 -30.79 -12.43
C VAL A 721 13.02 -32.20 -11.91
N ILE A 722 12.82 -32.35 -10.60
CA ILE A 722 12.47 -33.61 -9.93
C ILE A 722 11.13 -34.14 -10.44
N ALA A 723 10.11 -33.28 -10.56
CA ALA A 723 8.80 -33.67 -11.10
C ALA A 723 8.90 -34.18 -12.55
N ALA A 724 9.76 -33.59 -13.37
CA ALA A 724 10.01 -34.07 -14.72
C ALA A 724 10.85 -35.36 -14.75
N GLN A 725 11.78 -35.52 -13.82
CA GLN A 725 12.59 -36.73 -13.67
C GLN A 725 11.77 -37.94 -13.20
N LEU A 726 10.80 -37.71 -12.31
CA LEU A 726 9.84 -38.70 -11.82
C LEU A 726 8.66 -38.92 -12.77
N GLU A 727 8.67 -38.31 -13.96
CA GLU A 727 7.61 -38.39 -14.97
C GLU A 727 6.21 -37.93 -14.47
N LEU A 728 6.18 -37.12 -13.40
CA LEU A 728 4.95 -36.51 -12.87
C LEU A 728 4.46 -35.35 -13.75
N LEU A 729 5.39 -34.67 -14.44
CA LEU A 729 5.10 -33.55 -15.34
C LEU A 729 5.91 -33.65 -16.63
N ASP A 730 5.23 -33.52 -17.76
CA ASP A 730 5.82 -33.51 -19.11
C ASP A 730 5.69 -32.13 -19.79
N GLN A 731 6.37 -31.96 -20.93
CA GLN A 731 6.34 -30.72 -21.71
C GLN A 731 4.91 -30.26 -22.09
N PRO A 732 4.06 -31.12 -22.67
CA PRO A 732 2.67 -30.77 -22.97
C PRO A 732 1.86 -30.31 -21.76
N THR A 733 2.00 -30.98 -20.60
CA THR A 733 1.29 -30.61 -19.36
C THR A 733 1.80 -29.30 -18.80
N SER A 734 3.12 -29.06 -18.84
CA SER A 734 3.71 -27.79 -18.42
C SER A 734 3.16 -26.59 -19.20
N LYS A 735 2.90 -26.76 -20.51
CA LYS A 735 2.29 -25.74 -21.37
C LYS A 735 0.83 -25.42 -20.97
N LYS A 736 0.06 -26.45 -20.58
CA LYS A 736 -1.30 -26.28 -20.06
C LYS A 736 -1.30 -25.56 -18.71
N ILE A 737 -0.40 -25.93 -17.80
CA ILE A 737 -0.22 -25.29 -16.50
C ILE A 737 0.10 -23.80 -16.68
N SER A 738 1.05 -23.46 -17.56
CA SER A 738 1.40 -22.05 -17.81
C SER A 738 0.23 -21.25 -18.42
N THR A 739 -0.59 -21.88 -19.28
CA THR A 739 -1.79 -21.24 -19.83
C THR A 739 -2.79 -20.87 -18.74
N VAL A 740 -3.00 -21.75 -17.75
CA VAL A 740 -3.86 -21.48 -16.58
C VAL A 740 -3.28 -20.36 -15.72
N CYS A 741 -1.96 -20.41 -15.46
CA CYS A 741 -1.27 -19.36 -14.72
C CYS A 741 -1.53 -17.98 -15.31
N VAL A 742 -1.48 -17.85 -16.63
CA VAL A 742 -1.59 -16.53 -17.29
C VAL A 742 -3.03 -16.09 -17.47
N ARG A 743 -3.96 -16.99 -17.81
CA ARG A 743 -5.34 -16.61 -18.08
C ARG A 743 -6.17 -16.40 -16.83
N LEU A 744 -5.77 -17.03 -15.71
CA LEU A 744 -6.55 -17.03 -14.47
C LEU A 744 -5.78 -16.45 -13.28
N PHE A 745 -4.58 -16.96 -12.99
CA PHE A 745 -3.85 -16.57 -11.77
C PHE A 745 -3.21 -15.19 -11.88
N LEU A 746 -2.65 -14.84 -13.04
CA LEU A 746 -2.05 -13.53 -13.29
C LEU A 746 -3.06 -12.37 -13.14
N PRO A 747 -4.28 -12.41 -13.72
CA PRO A 747 -5.29 -11.38 -13.48
C PRO A 747 -5.67 -11.25 -11.99
N ALA A 748 -5.84 -12.37 -11.28
CA ALA A 748 -6.17 -12.36 -9.84
C ALA A 748 -5.04 -11.77 -8.99
N LEU A 749 -3.79 -12.10 -9.32
CA LEU A 749 -2.59 -11.52 -8.71
C LEU A 749 -2.53 -10.01 -8.96
N LEU A 750 -2.80 -9.58 -10.19
CA LEU A 750 -2.80 -8.15 -10.55
C LEU A 750 -3.93 -7.40 -9.84
N ILE A 751 -5.16 -7.90 -9.80
CA ILE A 751 -6.27 -7.24 -9.09
C ILE A 751 -5.91 -6.99 -7.62
N THR A 752 -5.39 -8.02 -6.95
CA THR A 752 -5.12 -7.95 -5.51
C THR A 752 -3.87 -7.17 -5.17
N ARG A 753 -2.76 -7.37 -5.91
CA ARG A 753 -1.51 -6.62 -5.68
C ARG A 753 -1.63 -5.16 -6.11
N VAL A 754 -2.21 -4.89 -7.29
CA VAL A 754 -2.34 -3.52 -7.80
C VAL A 754 -3.36 -2.73 -6.99
N GLY A 755 -4.52 -3.32 -6.70
CA GLY A 755 -5.57 -2.61 -5.97
C GLY A 755 -5.22 -2.31 -4.51
N SER A 756 -4.58 -3.23 -3.79
CA SER A 756 -4.24 -3.01 -2.38
C SER A 756 -3.07 -2.05 -2.15
N GLN A 757 -2.38 -1.61 -3.21
CA GLN A 757 -1.17 -0.78 -3.11
C GLN A 757 -1.34 0.61 -3.75
N LEU A 758 -2.52 0.90 -4.31
CA LEU A 758 -2.87 2.20 -4.84
C LEU A 758 -3.68 2.97 -3.81
N GLU A 759 -3.05 3.90 -3.09
CA GLU A 759 -3.71 4.85 -2.17
C GLU A 759 -3.60 6.28 -2.71
N LEU A 760 -4.66 7.07 -2.48
CA LEU A 760 -4.85 8.38 -3.12
C LEU A 760 -3.97 9.51 -2.53
N GLU A 761 -3.43 9.32 -1.31
CA GLU A 761 -2.69 10.35 -0.57
C GLU A 761 -1.37 10.79 -1.25
N ASN A 762 -0.77 9.95 -2.11
CA ASN A 762 0.52 10.23 -2.80
C ASN A 762 0.43 10.23 -4.34
N ALA A 763 -0.73 10.57 -4.91
CA ALA A 763 -1.01 10.39 -6.34
C ALA A 763 0.01 11.05 -7.30
N LEU A 764 0.59 12.19 -6.94
CA LEU A 764 1.58 12.91 -7.76
C LEU A 764 2.92 12.15 -7.89
N GLN A 765 3.39 11.52 -6.82
CA GLN A 765 4.63 10.72 -6.81
C GLN A 765 4.51 9.50 -7.73
N TYR A 766 3.32 8.90 -7.79
CA TYR A 766 3.06 7.77 -8.70
C TYR A 766 3.01 8.19 -10.17
N VAL A 767 2.61 9.43 -10.50
CA VAL A 767 2.62 9.92 -11.89
C VAL A 767 4.04 9.97 -12.45
N ALA A 768 5.02 10.45 -11.67
CA ALA A 768 6.42 10.47 -12.07
C ALA A 768 6.94 9.06 -12.42
N ILE A 769 6.57 8.06 -11.61
CA ILE A 769 6.92 6.65 -11.82
C ILE A 769 6.25 6.09 -13.07
N LEU A 770 4.97 6.39 -13.29
CA LEU A 770 4.24 5.93 -14.48
C LEU A 770 4.87 6.47 -15.77
N VAL A 771 5.19 7.77 -15.79
CA VAL A 771 5.84 8.42 -16.93
C VAL A 771 7.21 7.81 -17.17
N TRP A 772 8.05 7.72 -16.13
CA TRP A 772 9.38 7.13 -16.23
C TRP A 772 9.35 5.68 -16.71
N SER A 773 8.41 4.88 -16.19
CA SER A 773 8.24 3.50 -16.58
C SER A 773 7.91 3.34 -18.07
N ILE A 774 7.02 4.18 -18.60
CA ILE A 774 6.70 4.18 -20.03
C ILE A 774 7.94 4.58 -20.86
N VAL A 775 8.63 5.64 -20.45
CA VAL A 775 9.80 6.18 -21.16
C VAL A 775 10.91 5.15 -21.28
N TYR A 776 11.35 4.54 -20.17
CA TYR A 776 12.48 3.60 -20.22
C TYR A 776 12.10 2.31 -20.96
N ASN A 777 10.85 1.84 -20.89
CA ASN A 777 10.39 0.66 -21.63
C ASN A 777 10.36 0.91 -23.15
N ILE A 778 9.91 2.10 -23.60
CA ILE A 778 9.94 2.48 -25.02
C ILE A 778 11.38 2.63 -25.52
N ALA A 779 12.24 3.29 -24.74
CA ALA A 779 13.66 3.43 -25.07
C ALA A 779 14.34 2.06 -25.16
N SER A 780 14.06 1.16 -24.20
CA SER A 780 14.53 -0.22 -24.19
C SER A 780 14.09 -1.01 -25.43
N LEU A 781 12.83 -0.83 -25.84
CA LEU A 781 12.32 -1.43 -27.06
C LEU A 781 13.08 -0.95 -28.30
N CYS A 782 13.34 0.36 -28.40
CA CYS A 782 14.11 0.95 -29.50
C CYS A 782 15.55 0.42 -29.54
N ILE A 783 16.24 0.40 -28.39
CA ILE A 783 17.60 -0.16 -28.25
C ILE A 783 17.60 -1.64 -28.64
N GLY A 784 16.61 -2.41 -28.20
CA GLY A 784 16.49 -3.83 -28.50
C GLY A 784 16.22 -4.12 -29.99
N VAL A 785 15.42 -3.28 -30.67
CA VAL A 785 15.17 -3.41 -32.12
C VAL A 785 16.40 -2.99 -32.93
N LEU A 786 17.04 -1.88 -32.55
CA LEU A 786 18.23 -1.36 -33.23
C LEU A 786 19.42 -2.32 -33.06
N GLY A 787 19.70 -2.74 -31.83
CA GLY A 787 20.77 -3.69 -31.53
C GLY A 787 20.59 -5.01 -32.27
N ARG A 788 19.35 -5.51 -32.36
CA ARG A 788 19.03 -6.69 -33.18
C ARG A 788 19.42 -6.50 -34.64
N LYS A 789 19.08 -5.35 -35.24
CA LYS A 789 19.39 -5.05 -36.65
C LYS A 789 20.88 -4.85 -36.89
N VAL A 790 21.57 -4.11 -36.03
CA VAL A 790 23.00 -3.77 -36.18
C VAL A 790 23.88 -5.00 -35.97
N PHE A 791 23.65 -5.75 -34.89
CA PHE A 791 24.47 -6.91 -34.52
C PHE A 791 23.92 -8.25 -35.02
N ARG A 792 22.87 -8.22 -35.86
CA ARG A 792 22.18 -9.41 -36.42
C ARG A 792 21.82 -10.45 -35.36
N LEU A 793 21.27 -9.99 -34.23
CA LEU A 793 20.96 -10.84 -33.07
C LEU A 793 19.60 -11.55 -33.23
N PRO A 794 19.34 -12.63 -32.46
CA PRO A 794 18.06 -13.34 -32.47
C PRO A 794 16.86 -12.48 -32.05
N SER A 795 15.65 -12.86 -32.48
CA SER A 795 14.41 -12.13 -32.17
C SER A 795 14.11 -11.99 -30.68
N TRP A 796 14.48 -13.00 -29.87
CA TRP A 796 14.26 -13.00 -28.43
C TRP A 796 15.10 -11.97 -27.67
N VAL A 797 16.13 -11.38 -28.28
CA VAL A 797 16.97 -10.35 -27.67
C VAL A 797 16.21 -9.04 -27.46
N THR A 798 15.33 -8.66 -28.40
CA THR A 798 14.51 -7.45 -28.28
C THR A 798 13.59 -7.48 -27.06
N PRO A 799 12.75 -8.51 -26.81
CA PRO A 799 11.97 -8.59 -25.59
C PRO A 799 12.86 -8.73 -24.34
N ALA A 800 14.04 -9.37 -24.42
CA ALA A 800 14.97 -9.46 -23.28
C ALA A 800 15.52 -8.10 -22.84
N ILE A 801 15.75 -7.20 -23.79
CA ILE A 801 16.17 -5.83 -23.51
C ILE A 801 14.98 -4.94 -23.14
N THR A 802 13.76 -5.30 -23.54
CA THR A 802 12.55 -4.51 -23.24
C THR A 802 12.03 -4.81 -21.83
N PHE A 803 11.72 -6.08 -21.52
CA PHE A 803 11.02 -6.44 -20.29
C PHE A 803 11.97 -6.90 -19.20
N ASN A 804 12.14 -6.10 -18.15
CA ASN A 804 12.95 -6.47 -16.98
C ASN A 804 12.10 -7.03 -15.83
N ASN A 805 12.71 -7.86 -14.98
CA ASN A 805 12.05 -8.38 -13.79
C ASN A 805 12.10 -7.34 -12.64
N THR A 806 11.08 -6.49 -12.58
CA THR A 806 10.95 -5.41 -11.60
C THR A 806 10.27 -5.81 -10.30
N THR A 807 9.72 -7.03 -10.22
CA THR A 807 8.86 -7.43 -9.10
C THR A 807 9.59 -8.25 -8.05
N SER A 808 10.41 -9.22 -8.46
CA SER A 808 11.02 -10.16 -7.51
C SER A 808 12.28 -9.58 -6.89
N LEU A 809 13.21 -9.10 -7.73
CA LEU A 809 14.55 -8.72 -7.28
C LEU A 809 14.60 -7.37 -6.56
N PRO A 810 13.90 -6.31 -7.02
CA PRO A 810 13.90 -5.02 -6.33
C PRO A 810 13.15 -5.04 -5.00
N LEU A 811 12.06 -5.80 -4.86
CA LEU A 811 11.36 -5.94 -3.57
C LEU A 811 12.20 -6.70 -2.55
N LEU A 812 12.85 -7.79 -2.97
CA LEU A 812 13.82 -8.52 -2.14
C LEU A 812 15.04 -7.67 -1.79
N LEU A 813 15.51 -6.84 -2.73
CA LEU A 813 16.59 -5.89 -2.51
C LEU A 813 16.16 -4.82 -1.50
N VAL A 814 14.94 -4.30 -1.61
CA VAL A 814 14.38 -3.31 -0.70
C VAL A 814 14.21 -3.92 0.69
N GLU A 815 13.76 -5.16 0.82
CA GLU A 815 13.74 -5.92 2.08
C GLU A 815 15.15 -6.16 2.64
N SER A 816 16.14 -6.50 1.82
CA SER A 816 17.54 -6.63 2.29
C SER A 816 18.12 -5.27 2.70
N LEU A 817 17.78 -4.19 2.00
CA LEU A 817 18.23 -2.84 2.33
C LEU A 817 17.62 -2.37 3.67
N LYS A 818 16.41 -2.82 4.02
CA LYS A 818 15.80 -2.66 5.35
C LYS A 818 16.66 -3.31 6.43
N ALA A 819 17.01 -4.59 6.23
CA ALA A 819 17.80 -5.35 7.19
C ALA A 819 19.20 -4.74 7.41
N THR A 820 19.74 -4.08 6.39
CA THR A 820 21.07 -3.44 6.47
C THR A 820 21.09 -2.01 7.02
N GLY A 821 19.93 -1.38 7.28
CA GLY A 821 19.88 0.02 7.72
C GLY A 821 20.20 1.06 6.63
N ILE A 822 20.60 0.65 5.42
CA ILE A 822 21.14 1.54 4.37
C ILE A 822 20.14 2.61 3.91
N PHE A 823 18.83 2.35 4.03
CA PHE A 823 17.80 3.36 3.72
C PHE A 823 17.82 4.57 4.66
N GLU A 824 18.44 4.48 5.84
CA GLU A 824 18.61 5.62 6.77
C GLU A 824 19.31 6.79 6.12
N ARG A 825 20.23 6.54 5.17
CA ARG A 825 20.95 7.59 4.42
C ARG A 825 20.07 8.34 3.41
N LEU A 826 18.89 7.79 3.10
CA LEU A 826 17.93 8.35 2.14
C LEU A 826 16.65 8.86 2.83
N LEU A 827 16.55 8.81 4.16
CA LEU A 827 15.40 9.32 4.90
C LEU A 827 15.44 10.85 4.97
N LEU A 828 14.26 11.47 4.83
CA LEU A 828 14.05 12.88 5.10
C LEU A 828 13.61 13.09 6.56
N ASP A 829 13.78 14.29 7.11
CA ASP A 829 13.43 14.54 8.51
C ASP A 829 11.94 14.31 8.79
N GLY A 830 11.68 13.47 9.80
CA GLY A 830 10.33 13.02 10.20
C GLY A 830 9.87 11.72 9.50
N ASP A 831 10.64 11.21 8.55
CA ASP A 831 10.34 9.97 7.86
C ASP A 831 10.92 8.75 8.58
N THR A 832 10.16 7.65 8.63
CA THR A 832 10.59 6.41 9.29
C THR A 832 11.11 5.41 8.26
N GLN A 833 12.05 4.56 8.66
CA GLN A 833 12.51 3.42 7.85
C GLN A 833 11.34 2.56 7.33
N ALA A 834 10.30 2.34 8.15
CA ALA A 834 9.11 1.61 7.74
C ALA A 834 8.29 2.33 6.67
N ASN A 835 8.18 3.66 6.75
CA ASN A 835 7.46 4.47 5.76
C ASN A 835 8.24 4.54 4.44
N ALA A 836 9.54 4.81 4.48
CA ALA A 836 10.40 4.78 3.30
C ALA A 836 10.42 3.42 2.60
N MET A 837 10.44 2.33 3.38
CA MET A 837 10.26 0.97 2.87
C MET A 837 8.94 0.79 2.16
N THR A 838 7.84 1.20 2.81
CA THR A 838 6.49 1.09 2.26
C THR A 838 6.38 1.89 0.97
N ARG A 839 6.96 3.10 0.91
CA ARG A 839 7.02 3.92 -0.31
C ARG A 839 7.87 3.26 -1.40
N ALA A 840 9.08 2.79 -1.10
CA ALA A 840 9.94 2.09 -2.06
C ALA A 840 9.23 0.85 -2.64
N GLN A 841 8.59 0.04 -1.80
CA GLN A 841 7.81 -1.13 -2.22
C GLN A 841 6.65 -0.74 -3.14
N SER A 842 5.89 0.31 -2.77
CA SER A 842 4.82 0.85 -3.60
C SER A 842 5.34 1.37 -4.94
N PHE A 843 6.49 2.07 -4.97
CA PHE A 843 7.09 2.60 -6.18
C PHE A 843 7.52 1.49 -7.15
N PHE A 844 8.23 0.47 -6.66
CA PHE A 844 8.61 -0.68 -7.48
C PHE A 844 7.40 -1.50 -7.93
N LEU A 845 6.34 -1.57 -7.12
CA LEU A 845 5.11 -2.24 -7.53
C LEU A 845 4.41 -1.48 -8.65
N VAL A 846 4.21 -0.18 -8.54
CA VAL A 846 3.59 0.64 -9.59
C VAL A 846 4.35 0.51 -10.90
N ASN A 847 5.69 0.54 -10.85
CA ASN A 847 6.51 0.25 -12.02
C ASN A 847 6.30 -1.18 -12.58
N SER A 848 6.14 -2.17 -11.71
CA SER A 848 5.84 -3.54 -12.13
C SER A 848 4.49 -3.64 -12.85
N VAL A 849 3.48 -2.86 -12.46
CA VAL A 849 2.18 -2.83 -13.16
C VAL A 849 2.35 -2.44 -14.62
N VAL A 850 3.02 -1.31 -14.87
CA VAL A 850 3.29 -0.82 -16.23
C VAL A 850 4.12 -1.83 -17.01
N GLY A 851 5.21 -2.32 -16.41
CA GLY A 851 6.08 -3.31 -17.03
C GLY A 851 5.33 -4.61 -17.40
N ASN A 852 4.46 -5.11 -16.54
CA ASN A 852 3.68 -6.33 -16.80
C ASN A 852 2.61 -6.10 -17.87
N CYS A 853 1.92 -4.96 -17.85
CA CYS A 853 0.96 -4.60 -18.89
C CYS A 853 1.64 -4.53 -20.27
N LEU A 854 2.79 -3.87 -20.37
CA LEU A 854 3.56 -3.77 -21.62
C LEU A 854 4.11 -5.13 -22.06
N THR A 855 4.62 -5.94 -21.13
CA THR A 855 5.14 -7.30 -21.39
C THR A 855 4.09 -8.15 -22.08
N PHE A 856 2.87 -8.17 -21.57
CA PHE A 856 1.82 -9.06 -22.08
C PHE A 856 0.95 -8.45 -23.18
N ALA A 857 1.00 -7.12 -23.38
CA ALA A 857 0.35 -6.46 -24.52
C ALA A 857 1.22 -6.51 -25.80
N ILE A 858 2.53 -6.26 -25.69
CA ILE A 858 3.41 -6.09 -26.85
C ILE A 858 4.36 -7.30 -27.01
N GLY A 859 4.75 -7.94 -25.92
CA GLY A 859 5.77 -8.99 -25.92
C GLY A 859 5.51 -10.19 -26.85
N PRO A 860 4.27 -10.70 -27.00
CA PRO A 860 4.02 -11.83 -27.88
C PRO A 860 4.39 -11.56 -29.35
N ARG A 861 4.27 -10.29 -29.78
CA ARG A 861 4.66 -9.86 -31.13
C ARG A 861 6.18 -9.78 -31.30
N LEU A 862 6.91 -9.43 -30.24
CA LEU A 862 8.36 -9.28 -30.28
C LEU A 862 9.10 -10.61 -30.40
N ILE A 863 8.51 -11.71 -29.93
CA ILE A 863 9.06 -13.06 -30.06
C ILE A 863 8.83 -13.63 -31.49
N GLY A 864 7.96 -13.02 -32.29
CA GLY A 864 7.77 -13.36 -33.71
C GLY A 864 6.77 -14.49 -33.97
N VAL A 865 5.75 -14.66 -33.13
CA VAL A 865 4.77 -15.76 -33.27
C VAL A 865 3.65 -15.45 -34.27
N GLU A 866 3.32 -14.17 -34.52
CA GLU A 866 2.26 -13.82 -35.50
C GLU A 866 2.66 -14.14 -36.96
N ASP A 867 3.93 -13.98 -37.34
CA ASP A 867 4.38 -14.27 -38.72
C ASP A 867 4.24 -15.76 -39.08
N LYS A 868 4.45 -16.68 -38.12
CA LYS A 868 4.22 -18.13 -38.31
C LYS A 868 2.74 -18.52 -38.36
N TRP A 869 1.85 -17.74 -37.75
CA TRP A 869 0.40 -18.00 -37.79
C TRP A 869 -0.25 -17.57 -39.12
N GLN A 870 0.34 -16.60 -39.82
CA GLN A 870 -0.03 -16.27 -41.20
C GLN A 870 0.53 -17.31 -42.18
N VAL A 871 1.82 -17.66 -42.09
CA VAL A 871 2.43 -18.69 -42.95
C VAL A 871 1.78 -20.07 -42.76
N SER A 872 1.40 -20.48 -41.54
CA SER A 872 0.70 -21.75 -41.30
C SER A 872 -0.74 -21.76 -41.82
N LYS A 873 -1.41 -20.59 -41.88
CA LYS A 873 -2.73 -20.47 -42.54
C LYS A 873 -2.60 -20.48 -44.05
N ASP A 874 -1.54 -19.90 -44.60
CA ASP A 874 -1.26 -19.89 -46.04
C ASP A 874 -0.77 -21.28 -46.51
N ASP A 875 0.02 -22.01 -45.71
CA ASP A 875 0.44 -23.40 -45.97
C ASP A 875 -0.71 -24.41 -45.77
N GLN A 876 -1.62 -24.17 -44.83
CA GLN A 876 -2.85 -24.97 -44.68
C GLN A 876 -3.87 -24.63 -45.76
N ALA A 877 -3.92 -23.39 -46.24
CA ALA A 877 -4.72 -23.00 -47.41
C ALA A 877 -4.14 -23.58 -48.71
N ALA A 878 -2.80 -23.64 -48.84
CA ALA A 878 -2.12 -24.24 -49.99
C ALA A 878 -2.29 -25.77 -50.04
N LYS A 879 -2.23 -26.46 -48.89
CA LYS A 879 -2.42 -27.93 -48.81
C LYS A 879 -3.87 -28.39 -48.96
N HIS A 880 -4.85 -27.48 -48.92
CA HIS A 880 -6.25 -27.79 -49.20
C HIS A 880 -6.70 -27.47 -50.63
N SER A 881 -5.77 -27.17 -51.56
CA SER A 881 -6.09 -26.75 -52.94
C SER A 881 -5.82 -27.77 -54.06
N HIS A 882 -5.47 -29.03 -53.74
CA HIS A 882 -5.39 -30.10 -54.74
C HIS A 882 -6.35 -31.27 -54.44
N GLY A 883 -7.52 -31.22 -55.07
CA GLY A 883 -8.53 -32.29 -55.10
C GLY A 883 -9.86 -31.73 -55.60
N GLY A 884 -10.11 -31.81 -56.91
CA GLY A 884 -11.16 -31.07 -57.61
C GLY A 884 -12.59 -31.59 -57.52
N GLY A 885 -13.53 -30.74 -57.97
CA GLY A 885 -14.92 -31.09 -58.33
C GLY A 885 -15.92 -29.97 -58.02
N PRO A 886 -16.82 -29.55 -58.94
CA PRO A 886 -17.22 -28.14 -59.07
C PRO A 886 -18.62 -27.78 -58.54
N SER A 887 -18.78 -26.53 -58.10
CA SER A 887 -19.98 -25.65 -58.13
C SER A 887 -19.98 -24.76 -56.87
N GLY A 888 -20.13 -23.44 -56.90
CA GLY A 888 -20.30 -22.46 -57.96
C GLY A 888 -20.39 -21.07 -57.31
N ILE A 889 -20.06 -20.06 -58.11
CA ILE A 889 -20.31 -18.61 -57.92
C ILE A 889 -19.37 -17.90 -56.94
N GLY A 890 -18.28 -17.38 -57.51
CA GLY A 890 -17.47 -16.33 -56.91
C GLY A 890 -17.97 -14.93 -57.24
N THR A 891 -17.46 -13.96 -56.50
CA THR A 891 -17.18 -12.61 -56.99
C THR A 891 -15.90 -12.14 -56.32
N ASP A 892 -14.90 -11.88 -57.15
CA ASP A 892 -13.61 -11.30 -56.82
C ASP A 892 -13.77 -9.92 -56.16
N GLU A 893 -13.06 -9.68 -55.06
CA GLU A 893 -12.71 -8.31 -54.65
C GLU A 893 -11.23 -8.09 -54.95
N ALA A 894 -11.02 -7.23 -55.94
CA ALA A 894 -9.74 -6.72 -56.37
C ALA A 894 -9.04 -5.93 -55.26
N ASP A 895 -7.73 -6.13 -55.19
CA ASP A 895 -6.80 -5.31 -54.43
C ASP A 895 -6.93 -3.83 -54.85
N GLU A 896 -7.40 -2.98 -53.92
CA GLU A 896 -7.29 -1.53 -54.05
C GLU A 896 -6.44 -1.00 -52.89
N GLU A 897 -5.13 -0.86 -53.19
CA GLU A 897 -4.16 -0.18 -52.35
C GLU A 897 -4.58 1.27 -52.12
N THR A 898 -4.98 1.62 -50.89
CA THR A 898 -5.14 3.01 -50.47
C THR A 898 -3.90 3.49 -49.70
N PRO A 899 -3.23 4.58 -50.13
CA PRO A 899 -1.98 5.04 -49.53
C PRO A 899 -2.26 5.77 -48.21
N LEU A 900 -2.15 5.04 -47.11
CA LEU A 900 -2.38 5.57 -45.76
C LEU A 900 -1.09 6.16 -45.19
N PHE A 901 -1.05 7.49 -45.04
CA PHE A 901 0.02 8.28 -44.41
C PHE A 901 0.20 8.07 -42.88
N LEU A 902 -0.36 7.00 -42.31
CA LEU A 902 -0.07 6.54 -40.95
C LEU A 902 0.09 5.02 -40.97
N PRO A 903 1.20 4.45 -40.45
CA PRO A 903 1.51 3.04 -40.68
C PRO A 903 0.42 2.12 -40.13
N GLN A 904 -0.06 1.15 -40.91
CA GLN A 904 -0.97 0.06 -40.46
C GLN A 904 -0.51 -0.62 -39.15
N LYS A 905 0.80 -0.56 -38.84
CA LYS A 905 1.40 -1.03 -37.58
C LYS A 905 0.86 -0.33 -36.32
N LEU A 906 0.38 0.91 -36.42
CA LEU A 906 -0.16 1.67 -35.29
C LEU A 906 -1.59 1.24 -34.92
N LEU A 907 -2.36 0.71 -35.88
CA LEU A 907 -3.74 0.26 -35.64
C LEU A 907 -3.80 -1.12 -34.96
N SER A 908 -2.88 -2.03 -35.30
CA SER A 908 -2.77 -3.34 -34.65
C SER A 908 -2.28 -3.23 -33.20
N TRP A 909 -1.58 -2.13 -32.85
CA TRP A 909 -1.16 -1.81 -31.49
C TRP A 909 -2.35 -1.71 -30.53
N GLY A 910 -3.42 -1.01 -30.90
CA GLY A 910 -4.59 -0.79 -30.02
C GLY A 910 -5.40 -2.04 -29.67
N ALA A 911 -5.50 -3.02 -30.58
CA ALA A 911 -6.22 -4.27 -30.33
C ALA A 911 -5.45 -5.27 -29.45
N ALA A 912 -4.13 -5.12 -29.36
CA ALA A 912 -3.27 -5.97 -28.53
C ALA A 912 -3.33 -5.66 -27.03
N PHE A 913 -3.94 -4.54 -26.64
CA PHE A 913 -4.09 -4.15 -25.24
C PHE A 913 -5.19 -4.92 -24.49
N VAL A 914 -6.02 -5.73 -25.17
CA VAL A 914 -7.11 -6.48 -24.52
C VAL A 914 -6.67 -7.93 -24.22
N ASN A 915 -5.91 -8.10 -23.14
CA ASN A 915 -5.46 -9.38 -22.57
C ASN A 915 -6.03 -9.52 -21.14
N PRO A 916 -6.40 -10.74 -20.67
CA PRO A 916 -6.77 -10.99 -19.27
C PRO A 916 -5.91 -10.27 -18.22
N ALA A 917 -4.59 -10.21 -18.43
CA ALA A 917 -3.66 -9.51 -17.53
C ALA A 917 -3.92 -8.00 -17.46
N VAL A 918 -4.14 -7.34 -18.61
CA VAL A 918 -4.47 -5.91 -18.67
C VAL A 918 -5.83 -5.63 -18.04
N ILE A 919 -6.80 -6.52 -18.26
CA ILE A 919 -8.13 -6.43 -17.63
C ILE A 919 -8.00 -6.50 -16.10
N GLY A 920 -7.21 -7.45 -15.58
CA GLY A 920 -6.94 -7.55 -14.14
C GLY A 920 -6.25 -6.32 -13.57
N ALA A 921 -5.27 -5.76 -14.28
CA ALA A 921 -4.59 -4.53 -13.86
C ALA A 921 -5.52 -3.31 -13.85
N VAL A 922 -6.39 -3.15 -14.86
CA VAL A 922 -7.38 -2.07 -14.92
C VAL A 922 -8.39 -2.19 -13.78
N ILE A 923 -8.91 -3.41 -13.51
CA ILE A 923 -9.82 -3.65 -12.39
C ILE A 923 -9.14 -3.32 -11.06
N GLY A 924 -7.92 -3.84 -10.83
CA GLY A 924 -7.15 -3.52 -9.62
C GLY A 924 -6.94 -2.02 -9.46
N THR A 925 -6.61 -1.31 -10.53
CA THR A 925 -6.40 0.15 -10.53
C THR A 925 -7.67 0.91 -10.14
N VAL A 926 -8.83 0.51 -10.68
CA VAL A 926 -10.12 1.13 -10.34
C VAL A 926 -10.49 0.84 -8.89
N LEU A 927 -10.29 -0.40 -8.41
CA LEU A 927 -10.58 -0.76 -7.02
C LEU A 927 -9.65 -0.03 -6.04
N GLY A 928 -8.38 0.18 -6.39
CA GLY A 928 -7.41 0.87 -5.54
C GLY A 928 -7.59 2.40 -5.52
N LEU A 929 -7.78 3.03 -6.67
CA LEU A 929 -7.87 4.51 -6.77
C LEU A 929 -9.19 5.10 -6.28
N VAL A 930 -10.23 4.29 -6.07
CA VAL A 930 -11.52 4.78 -5.55
C VAL A 930 -11.58 4.47 -4.05
N PRO A 931 -11.44 5.45 -3.14
CA PRO A 931 -11.24 5.20 -1.71
C PRO A 931 -12.30 4.31 -1.05
N VAL A 932 -13.56 4.40 -1.49
CA VAL A 932 -14.65 3.56 -1.00
C VAL A 932 -14.50 2.10 -1.45
N LEU A 933 -14.10 1.89 -2.71
CA LEU A 933 -13.83 0.55 -3.23
C LEU A 933 -12.54 -0.01 -2.63
N HIS A 934 -11.52 0.84 -2.43
CA HIS A 934 -10.28 0.46 -1.77
C HIS A 934 -10.57 -0.03 -0.36
N ARG A 935 -11.33 0.76 0.41
CA ARG A 935 -11.75 0.38 1.76
C ARG A 935 -12.59 -0.89 1.76
N ALA A 936 -13.56 -1.03 0.85
CA ALA A 936 -14.42 -2.20 0.78
C ALA A 936 -13.67 -3.50 0.38
N PHE A 937 -12.68 -3.42 -0.50
CA PHE A 937 -11.94 -4.58 -1.02
C PHE A 937 -10.65 -4.89 -0.26
N PHE A 938 -9.96 -3.90 0.31
CA PHE A 938 -8.59 -4.07 0.81
C PHE A 938 -8.39 -3.67 2.27
N ALA A 939 -9.27 -2.86 2.88
CA ALA A 939 -9.15 -2.56 4.31
C ALA A 939 -9.53 -3.77 5.16
N ASP A 940 -9.11 -3.79 6.43
CA ASP A 940 -9.52 -4.84 7.35
C ASP A 940 -11.04 -4.83 7.57
N THR A 941 -11.62 -5.98 7.93
CA THR A 941 -13.07 -6.14 8.11
C THR A 941 -13.64 -5.11 9.10
N ASP A 942 -12.89 -4.85 10.19
CA ASP A 942 -13.26 -3.88 11.24
C ASP A 942 -13.10 -2.43 10.77
N ALA A 943 -12.26 -2.21 9.76
CA ALA A 943 -12.06 -0.92 9.12
C ALA A 943 -12.99 -0.70 7.92
N GLY A 944 -13.94 -1.59 7.63
CA GLY A 944 -14.92 -1.44 6.52
C GLY A 944 -14.64 -2.29 5.28
N GLY A 945 -13.75 -3.28 5.37
CA GLY A 945 -13.42 -4.26 4.34
C GLY A 945 -14.46 -5.36 4.13
N ILE A 946 -15.63 -5.01 3.60
CA ILE A 946 -16.76 -5.95 3.42
C ILE A 946 -16.41 -7.13 2.50
N PHE A 947 -15.52 -6.93 1.52
CA PHE A 947 -15.10 -7.95 0.55
C PHE A 947 -13.76 -8.62 0.93
N THR A 948 -13.04 -8.08 1.91
CA THR A 948 -11.68 -8.50 2.26
C THR A 948 -11.61 -9.96 2.69
N ALA A 949 -12.51 -10.37 3.59
CA ALA A 949 -12.49 -11.69 4.22
C ALA A 949 -12.76 -12.87 3.26
N TRP A 950 -13.49 -12.66 2.17
CA TRP A 950 -13.93 -13.74 1.28
C TRP A 950 -13.51 -13.53 -0.17
N LEU A 951 -13.82 -12.38 -0.78
CA LEU A 951 -13.56 -12.14 -2.20
C LEU A 951 -12.08 -11.83 -2.44
N THR A 952 -11.56 -10.84 -1.74
CA THR A 952 -10.17 -10.40 -1.92
C THR A 952 -9.19 -11.46 -1.45
N GLN A 953 -9.46 -12.12 -0.31
CA GLN A 953 -8.62 -13.23 0.16
C GLN A 953 -8.64 -14.41 -0.82
N SER A 954 -9.79 -14.75 -1.42
CA SER A 954 -9.86 -15.80 -2.45
C SER A 954 -9.06 -15.42 -3.70
N LEU A 955 -9.21 -14.19 -4.19
CA LEU A 955 -8.43 -13.70 -5.33
C LEU A 955 -6.93 -13.69 -5.03
N ARG A 956 -6.54 -13.39 -3.78
CA ARG A 956 -5.14 -13.38 -3.33
C ARG A 956 -4.56 -14.79 -3.31
N ASN A 957 -5.29 -15.76 -2.75
CA ASN A 957 -4.88 -17.17 -2.72
C ASN A 957 -4.67 -17.72 -4.13
N VAL A 958 -5.62 -17.46 -5.04
CA VAL A 958 -5.53 -17.87 -6.45
C VAL A 958 -4.38 -17.16 -7.16
N GLY A 959 -4.18 -15.87 -6.90
CA GLY A 959 -3.11 -15.08 -7.51
C GLY A 959 -1.70 -15.52 -7.09
N GLN A 960 -1.50 -15.90 -5.84
CA GLN A 960 -0.19 -16.34 -5.32
C GLN A 960 0.33 -17.61 -6.00
N LEU A 961 -0.57 -18.48 -6.51
CA LEU A 961 -0.20 -19.68 -7.26
C LEU A 961 0.55 -19.38 -8.57
N PHE A 962 0.39 -18.19 -9.14
CA PHE A 962 1.03 -17.78 -10.39
C PHE A 962 2.56 -17.93 -10.34
N VAL A 963 3.20 -17.37 -9.30
CA VAL A 963 4.66 -17.31 -9.22
C VAL A 963 5.23 -18.71 -9.02
N SER A 964 4.71 -19.47 -8.06
CA SER A 964 5.22 -20.79 -7.71
C SER A 964 5.08 -21.79 -8.85
N LEU A 965 3.92 -21.87 -9.49
CA LEU A 965 3.70 -22.81 -10.60
C LEU A 965 4.49 -22.44 -11.85
N GLN A 966 4.65 -21.15 -12.14
CA GLN A 966 5.43 -20.72 -13.29
C GLN A 966 6.92 -21.08 -13.13
N VAL A 967 7.48 -20.97 -11.92
CA VAL A 967 8.86 -21.39 -11.64
C VAL A 967 9.03 -22.92 -11.75
N VAL A 968 8.04 -23.71 -11.34
CA VAL A 968 8.01 -25.17 -11.54
C VAL A 968 8.01 -25.54 -13.03
N VAL A 969 7.20 -24.86 -13.86
CA VAL A 969 7.18 -25.05 -15.33
C VAL A 969 8.56 -24.78 -15.95
N VAL A 970 9.29 -23.79 -15.44
CA VAL A 970 10.68 -23.53 -15.88
C VAL A 970 11.60 -24.72 -15.56
N GLY A 971 11.48 -25.31 -14.36
CA GLY A 971 12.26 -26.49 -13.97
C GLY A 971 12.04 -27.69 -14.89
N VAL A 972 10.79 -27.97 -15.27
CA VAL A 972 10.44 -29.02 -16.24
C VAL A 972 11.10 -28.75 -17.60
N SER A 973 11.11 -27.49 -18.03
CA SER A 973 11.74 -27.05 -19.28
C SER A 973 13.26 -27.13 -19.26
N LEU A 974 13.88 -26.83 -18.12
CA LEU A 974 15.32 -26.96 -17.91
C LEU A 974 15.75 -28.44 -17.97
N PHE A 975 15.04 -29.34 -17.29
CA PHE A 975 15.32 -30.79 -17.33
C PHE A 975 15.22 -31.34 -18.76
N SER A 976 14.17 -30.95 -19.48
CA SER A 976 13.97 -31.35 -20.88
C SER A 976 15.13 -30.89 -21.78
N ALA A 977 15.60 -29.66 -21.59
CA ALA A 977 16.75 -29.11 -22.32
C ALA A 977 18.06 -29.85 -22.00
N LEU A 978 18.32 -30.17 -20.73
CA LEU A 978 19.49 -30.92 -20.29
C LEU A 978 19.48 -32.36 -20.82
N ARG A 979 18.32 -33.03 -20.82
CA ARG A 979 18.17 -34.38 -21.37
C ARG A 979 18.42 -34.43 -22.88
N LYS A 980 17.95 -33.43 -23.63
CA LYS A 980 18.23 -33.27 -25.07
C LYS A 980 19.74 -33.05 -25.32
N MET A 981 20.40 -32.20 -24.51
CA MET A 981 21.87 -32.00 -24.59
C MET A 981 22.65 -33.29 -24.33
N LEU A 982 22.28 -34.06 -23.31
CA LEU A 982 22.94 -35.33 -22.97
C LEU A 982 22.76 -36.41 -24.05
N ARG A 983 21.69 -36.32 -24.86
CA ARG A 983 21.43 -37.20 -26.01
C ARG A 983 22.09 -36.73 -27.31
N GLY A 984 22.80 -35.59 -27.29
CA GLY A 984 23.38 -34.99 -28.50
C GLY A 984 22.35 -34.34 -29.44
N GLU A 985 21.11 -34.14 -28.98
CA GLU A 985 20.04 -33.48 -29.73
C GLU A 985 20.15 -31.95 -29.62
N ASP A 986 19.77 -31.22 -30.69
CA ASP A 986 19.84 -29.76 -30.68
C ASP A 986 18.91 -29.15 -29.62
N SER A 987 19.52 -28.44 -28.67
CA SER A 987 18.84 -27.79 -27.54
C SER A 987 18.86 -26.26 -27.65
N GLY A 988 19.20 -25.74 -28.83
CA GLY A 988 19.38 -24.33 -29.11
C GLY A 988 20.71 -23.80 -28.57
N ALA A 989 21.60 -23.39 -29.48
CA ALA A 989 22.83 -22.71 -29.14
C ALA A 989 22.57 -21.25 -28.73
N MET A 990 23.08 -20.84 -27.56
CA MET A 990 23.09 -19.43 -27.19
C MET A 990 24.33 -18.75 -27.76
N SER A 991 24.12 -17.74 -28.61
CA SER A 991 25.21 -16.86 -29.03
C SER A 991 25.74 -16.09 -27.82
N ARG A 992 27.04 -16.26 -27.53
CA ARG A 992 27.75 -15.50 -26.47
C ARG A 992 27.58 -13.99 -26.66
N ALA A 993 27.52 -13.53 -27.91
CA ALA A 993 27.28 -12.13 -28.25
C ALA A 993 25.88 -11.65 -27.83
N SER A 994 24.85 -12.50 -27.93
CA SER A 994 23.49 -12.14 -27.49
C SER A 994 23.39 -12.02 -25.97
N ILE A 995 24.06 -12.93 -25.24
CA ILE A 995 24.17 -12.87 -23.78
C ILE A 995 24.90 -11.58 -23.40
N LEU A 996 26.14 -11.40 -23.86
CA LEU A 996 26.95 -10.22 -23.56
C LEU A 996 26.21 -8.91 -23.86
N PHE A 997 25.50 -8.83 -24.99
CA PHE A 997 24.72 -7.66 -25.35
C PHE A 997 23.56 -7.38 -24.38
N VAL A 998 22.74 -8.39 -24.06
CA VAL A 998 21.63 -8.25 -23.10
C VAL A 998 22.15 -7.84 -21.72
N PHE A 999 23.20 -8.50 -21.22
CA PHE A 999 23.77 -8.19 -19.91
C PHE A 999 24.44 -6.82 -19.86
N PHE A 1000 25.19 -6.44 -20.91
CA PHE A 1000 25.83 -5.13 -20.99
C PHE A 1000 24.79 -4.00 -20.98
N ILE A 1001 23.71 -4.14 -21.76
CA ILE A 1001 22.64 -3.14 -21.76
C ILE A 1001 21.96 -3.06 -20.38
N ARG A 1002 21.71 -4.19 -19.72
CA ARG A 1002 20.94 -4.25 -18.47
C ARG A 1002 21.71 -3.90 -17.20
N PHE A 1003 22.99 -4.25 -17.14
CA PHE A 1003 23.82 -4.10 -15.94
C PHE A 1003 24.89 -3.01 -16.04
N ALA A 1004 25.11 -2.43 -17.23
CA ALA A 1004 26.01 -1.29 -17.40
C ALA A 1004 25.30 -0.06 -17.98
N VAL A 1005 24.73 -0.19 -19.18
CA VAL A 1005 24.16 0.98 -19.90
C VAL A 1005 22.96 1.57 -19.19
N TRP A 1006 21.98 0.75 -18.81
CA TRP A 1006 20.78 1.25 -18.12
C TRP A 1006 21.09 1.89 -16.76
N PRO A 1007 21.86 1.24 -15.86
CA PRO A 1007 22.30 1.90 -14.62
C PRO A 1007 22.99 3.24 -14.86
N ALA A 1008 23.88 3.35 -15.84
CA ALA A 1008 24.56 4.60 -16.14
C ALA A 1008 23.59 5.70 -16.62
N ILE A 1009 22.67 5.36 -17.53
CA ILE A 1009 21.68 6.31 -18.06
C ILE A 1009 20.69 6.73 -16.97
N SER A 1010 20.13 5.77 -16.22
CA SER A 1010 19.09 6.06 -15.23
C SER A 1010 19.63 6.88 -14.08
N VAL A 1011 20.82 6.56 -13.56
CA VAL A 1011 21.49 7.34 -12.51
C VAL A 1011 21.76 8.77 -12.99
N ALA A 1012 22.32 8.94 -14.19
CA ALA A 1012 22.64 10.27 -14.73
C ALA A 1012 21.40 11.13 -15.00
N VAL A 1013 20.35 10.55 -15.60
CA VAL A 1013 19.11 11.28 -15.94
C VAL A 1013 18.36 11.67 -14.67
N ILE A 1014 18.17 10.75 -13.73
CA ILE A 1014 17.43 11.05 -12.49
C ILE A 1014 18.21 12.05 -11.63
N TYR A 1015 19.53 11.94 -11.54
CA TYR A 1015 20.35 12.96 -10.87
C TYR A 1015 20.20 14.34 -11.50
N ALA A 1016 20.26 14.44 -12.84
CA ALA A 1016 20.12 15.72 -13.52
C ALA A 1016 18.73 16.35 -13.30
N VAL A 1017 17.66 15.54 -13.30
CA VAL A 1017 16.30 16.01 -13.03
C VAL A 1017 16.15 16.43 -11.57
N ALA A 1018 16.61 15.61 -10.61
CA ALA A 1018 16.51 15.89 -9.18
C ALA A 1018 17.34 17.13 -8.76
N SER A 1019 18.54 17.30 -9.32
CA SER A 1019 19.44 18.42 -8.94
C SER A 1019 19.14 19.74 -9.67
N LYS A 1020 18.56 19.71 -10.88
CA LYS A 1020 18.40 20.91 -11.72
C LYS A 1020 16.96 21.34 -11.96
N THR A 1021 15.96 20.56 -11.55
CA THR A 1021 14.55 20.86 -11.82
C THR A 1021 13.67 20.56 -10.61
N ALA A 1022 12.57 21.29 -10.44
CA ALA A 1022 11.54 21.01 -9.42
C ALA A 1022 10.45 20.03 -9.92
N LEU A 1023 10.78 19.21 -10.92
CA LEU A 1023 9.84 18.32 -11.62
C LEU A 1023 9.57 17.02 -10.85
N LEU A 1024 10.50 16.62 -9.98
CA LEU A 1024 10.36 15.51 -9.05
C LEU A 1024 10.25 16.08 -7.64
N ASP A 1025 9.38 15.50 -6.82
CA ASP A 1025 9.30 15.83 -5.41
C ASP A 1025 10.65 15.55 -4.72
N ASN A 1026 10.90 16.26 -3.61
CA ASN A 1026 12.07 16.03 -2.75
C ASN A 1026 11.92 14.72 -1.98
N ASP A 1027 11.84 13.58 -2.67
CA ASP A 1027 11.82 12.24 -2.08
C ASP A 1027 13.02 11.41 -2.62
N PRO A 1028 14.10 11.27 -1.83
CA PRO A 1028 15.28 10.49 -2.22
C PRO A 1028 14.97 9.01 -2.45
N ILE A 1029 13.93 8.48 -1.81
CA ILE A 1029 13.45 7.11 -2.01
C ILE A 1029 12.83 6.96 -3.41
N LEU A 1030 12.12 7.99 -3.88
CA LEU A 1030 11.59 8.05 -5.24
C LEU A 1030 12.73 8.05 -6.26
N TRP A 1031 13.75 8.89 -6.06
CA TRP A 1031 14.90 8.97 -6.96
C TRP A 1031 15.67 7.64 -7.02
N PHE A 1032 15.99 7.08 -5.86
CA PHE A 1032 16.64 5.79 -5.73
C PHE A 1032 15.85 4.68 -6.45
N ALA A 1033 14.53 4.61 -6.23
CA ALA A 1033 13.68 3.63 -6.90
C ALA A 1033 13.71 3.82 -8.42
N MET A 1034 13.54 5.06 -8.92
CA MET A 1034 13.57 5.36 -10.35
C MET A 1034 14.90 5.00 -11.03
N MET A 1035 16.03 5.17 -10.34
CA MET A 1035 17.35 4.78 -10.86
C MET A 1035 17.49 3.27 -11.04
N LEU A 1036 16.89 2.47 -10.15
CA LEU A 1036 16.97 1.00 -10.19
C LEU A 1036 15.88 0.35 -11.06
N MET A 1037 14.76 1.03 -11.32
CA MET A 1037 13.64 0.50 -12.11
C MET A 1037 13.99 -0.11 -13.48
N PRO A 1038 14.93 0.41 -14.29
CA PRO A 1038 15.31 -0.20 -15.58
C PRO A 1038 16.37 -1.30 -15.48
N THR A 1039 16.95 -1.50 -14.29
CA THR A 1039 18.08 -2.40 -14.05
C THR A 1039 17.61 -3.83 -13.75
N GLY A 1040 18.54 -4.79 -13.80
CA GLY A 1040 18.31 -6.17 -13.39
C GLY A 1040 17.96 -7.16 -14.52
N PRO A 1041 17.86 -8.46 -14.19
CA PRO A 1041 17.72 -9.52 -15.17
C PRO A 1041 16.30 -9.61 -15.75
N PRO A 1042 16.13 -9.94 -17.04
CA PRO A 1042 14.81 -10.01 -17.68
C PRO A 1042 14.12 -11.38 -17.56
N ALA A 1043 14.84 -12.40 -17.12
CA ALA A 1043 14.59 -13.77 -17.55
C ALA A 1043 13.25 -14.40 -17.07
N ILE A 1044 12.75 -14.11 -15.86
CA ILE A 1044 11.44 -14.64 -15.42
C ILE A 1044 10.31 -14.17 -16.35
N LYS A 1045 10.30 -12.87 -16.68
CA LYS A 1045 9.24 -12.30 -17.54
C LYS A 1045 9.31 -12.84 -18.96
N LEU A 1046 10.52 -13.11 -19.46
CA LEU A 1046 10.70 -13.70 -20.79
C LEU A 1046 10.21 -15.14 -20.88
N VAL A 1047 10.48 -15.95 -19.85
CA VAL A 1047 10.00 -17.34 -19.83
C VAL A 1047 8.48 -17.37 -19.77
N ALA A 1048 7.88 -16.57 -18.86
CA ALA A 1048 6.43 -16.40 -18.82
C ALA A 1048 5.87 -15.91 -20.17
N LEU A 1049 6.52 -14.92 -20.80
CA LEU A 1049 6.10 -14.42 -22.10
C LEU A 1049 6.19 -15.49 -23.19
N ALA A 1050 7.28 -16.25 -23.25
CA ALA A 1050 7.47 -17.30 -24.25
C ALA A 1050 6.45 -18.43 -24.10
N ASP A 1051 6.04 -18.76 -22.88
CA ASP A 1051 4.98 -19.72 -22.63
C ASP A 1051 3.61 -19.23 -23.11
N VAL A 1052 3.30 -17.97 -22.83
CA VAL A 1052 2.04 -17.31 -23.24
C VAL A 1052 1.93 -17.15 -24.74
N SER A 1053 3.06 -16.83 -25.37
CA SER A 1053 3.12 -16.59 -26.81
C SER A 1053 3.06 -17.89 -27.60
N GLY A 1054 3.20 -19.05 -26.96
CA GLY A 1054 3.36 -20.33 -27.67
C GLY A 1054 4.66 -20.37 -28.48
N ALA A 1055 5.73 -19.73 -27.98
CA ALA A 1055 7.02 -19.68 -28.63
C ALA A 1055 7.58 -21.10 -28.86
N ASP A 1056 8.45 -21.20 -29.88
CA ASP A 1056 9.09 -22.46 -30.26
C ASP A 1056 9.86 -23.08 -29.07
N GLU A 1057 9.90 -24.41 -29.01
CA GLU A 1057 10.47 -25.15 -27.88
C GLU A 1057 11.95 -24.76 -27.67
N THR A 1058 12.68 -24.55 -28.76
CA THR A 1058 14.07 -24.07 -28.77
C THR A 1058 14.22 -22.69 -28.13
N VAL A 1059 13.28 -21.77 -28.36
CA VAL A 1059 13.31 -20.42 -27.75
C VAL A 1059 13.06 -20.50 -26.26
N LYS A 1060 12.13 -21.35 -25.82
CA LYS A 1060 11.86 -21.59 -24.39
C LYS A 1060 13.08 -22.17 -23.67
N MET A 1061 13.74 -23.15 -24.29
CA MET A 1061 14.98 -23.74 -23.75
C MET A 1061 16.12 -22.71 -23.64
N ILE A 1062 16.27 -21.83 -24.64
CA ILE A 1062 17.24 -20.72 -24.60
C ILE A 1062 16.93 -19.75 -23.44
N LEU A 1063 15.67 -19.38 -23.24
CA LEU A 1063 15.26 -18.47 -22.16
C LEU A 1063 15.42 -19.09 -20.77
N SER A 1064 15.19 -20.39 -20.61
CA SER A 1064 15.47 -21.11 -19.37
C SER A 1064 16.97 -21.18 -19.06
N LYS A 1065 17.84 -21.38 -20.06
CA LYS A 1065 19.30 -21.30 -19.88
C LYS A 1065 19.75 -19.88 -19.52
N LEU A 1066 19.15 -18.87 -20.15
CA LEU A 1066 19.39 -17.45 -19.84
C LEU A 1066 19.00 -17.13 -18.39
N LEU A 1067 17.92 -17.72 -17.86
CA LEU A 1067 17.48 -17.55 -16.47
C LEU A 1067 18.57 -17.96 -15.47
N VAL A 1068 19.16 -19.14 -15.66
CA VAL A 1068 20.22 -19.66 -14.77
C VAL A 1068 21.45 -18.72 -14.78
N ILE A 1069 21.89 -18.29 -15.96
CA ILE A 1069 23.02 -17.36 -16.12
C ILE A 1069 22.69 -15.99 -15.50
N SER A 1070 21.45 -15.53 -15.65
CA SER A 1070 20.98 -14.26 -15.11
C SER A 1070 21.02 -14.21 -13.58
N TYR A 1071 20.70 -15.32 -12.92
CA TYR A 1071 20.79 -15.42 -11.47
C TYR A 1071 22.24 -15.51 -10.98
N ALA A 1072 23.11 -16.21 -11.73
CA ALA A 1072 24.55 -16.26 -11.42
C ALA A 1072 25.24 -14.89 -11.51
N LEU A 1073 24.83 -14.05 -12.47
CA LEU A 1073 25.38 -12.69 -12.67
C LEU A 1073 24.68 -11.60 -11.85
N SER A 1074 23.63 -11.93 -11.10
CA SER A 1074 22.88 -10.97 -10.27
C SER A 1074 23.71 -10.20 -9.22
N PRO A 1075 24.85 -10.68 -8.68
CA PRO A 1075 25.71 -9.88 -7.79
C PRO A 1075 26.23 -8.58 -8.43
N VAL A 1076 26.33 -8.50 -9.76
CA VAL A 1076 26.75 -7.29 -10.48
C VAL A 1076 25.79 -6.12 -10.23
N LEU A 1077 24.53 -6.39 -9.87
CA LEU A 1077 23.56 -5.36 -9.54
C LEU A 1077 23.97 -4.51 -8.33
N ALA A 1078 24.82 -5.03 -7.43
CA ALA A 1078 25.30 -4.30 -6.26
C ALA A 1078 25.95 -2.96 -6.64
N PHE A 1079 26.69 -2.91 -7.76
CA PHE A 1079 27.30 -1.67 -8.24
C PHE A 1079 26.27 -0.60 -8.61
N ALA A 1080 25.16 -1.00 -9.26
CA ALA A 1080 24.07 -0.08 -9.60
C ALA A 1080 23.35 0.43 -8.34
N VAL A 1081 23.18 -0.43 -7.33
CA VAL A 1081 22.56 -0.08 -6.05
C VAL A 1081 23.41 0.92 -5.28
N VAL A 1082 24.71 0.67 -5.15
CA VAL A 1082 25.66 1.58 -4.49
C VAL A 1082 25.73 2.93 -5.22
N ALA A 1083 25.76 2.92 -6.55
CA ALA A 1083 25.75 4.14 -7.34
C ALA A 1083 24.45 4.95 -7.13
N ALA A 1084 23.28 4.28 -7.18
CA ALA A 1084 22.00 4.94 -6.96
C ALA A 1084 21.86 5.54 -5.55
N LEU A 1085 22.39 4.84 -4.53
CA LEU A 1085 22.44 5.34 -3.15
C LEU A 1085 23.30 6.61 -3.04
N ASN A 1086 24.56 6.53 -3.45
CA ASN A 1086 25.51 7.65 -3.34
C ASN A 1086 25.04 8.88 -4.13
N VAL A 1087 24.40 8.67 -5.29
CA VAL A 1087 23.92 9.77 -6.13
C VAL A 1087 22.64 10.39 -5.57
N SER A 1088 21.76 9.59 -4.96
CA SER A 1088 20.59 10.12 -4.27
C SER A 1088 21.00 10.94 -3.04
N GLU A 1089 22.03 10.49 -2.31
CA GLU A 1089 22.66 11.21 -1.20
C GLU A 1089 23.36 12.51 -1.64
N ALA A 1090 24.08 12.48 -2.76
CA ALA A 1090 24.69 13.66 -3.36
C ALA A 1090 23.64 14.69 -3.79
N ALA A 1091 22.52 14.25 -4.37
CA ALA A 1091 21.41 15.12 -4.75
C ALA A 1091 20.74 15.78 -3.52
N ILE A 1092 20.64 15.08 -2.39
CA ILE A 1092 20.17 15.66 -1.11
C ILE A 1092 21.12 16.76 -0.62
N THR A 1093 22.43 16.51 -0.66
CA THR A 1093 23.45 17.39 -0.05
C THR A 1093 23.92 18.53 -0.96
N GLY A 1094 23.48 18.55 -2.22
CA GLY A 1094 23.87 19.55 -3.21
C GLY A 1094 25.35 19.49 -3.63
N ARG A 1095 25.99 18.32 -3.47
CA ARG A 1095 27.41 18.08 -3.78
C ARG A 1095 27.64 17.29 -5.06
#